data_AF-A0A9W9UL43-F1
#
_entry.id   AF-A0A9W9UL43-F1
#
_cell.length_a   1.000
_cell.length_b   1.000
_cell.length_c   1.000
_cell.angle_alpha   90.00
_cell.angle_beta   90.00
_cell.angle_gamma   90.00
#
_symmetry.space_group_name_H-M   'P 1'
#
loop_
_entity.id
_entity.type
_entity.pdbx_description
1 polymer ?
#
loop_
_entity_poly.entity_id
_entity_poly.type
_entity_poly.pdbx_seq_one_letter_code
_entity_poly.pdbx_strand_id
1 'polypeptide(L)'
;MSTPSTATATHPSHPQAYGYPHRPPYPPNSSYAASTTTAPRIANPYGYSVPSPTTTASALPYTQTPRLPPAPSTPSAMTHQSGSSAAPSLGTRKKQPDWSEFYKNGIPKEVIVIEDSPGPESSNGAPAPPAHASTRPAPSAPQPAGKKRRTGIETAYDLGHYDRPSFSINPQQYGETSSNTSLSTDRTASLHTTAPTSLGSQGSAGASNGAYHDETAIGQKRKRVATRKSTRDEQKRREMEITGPYELYVPPPKPPIKAKDVPVPVVRDSTSAQNKKFDDDDGHYIVTPDTPLTDRYSVVKLLGQGTFGKVVEAWDRQRKSRCAVKIIRSIQKYRDASRIELRVLSTLASNDKPNRNKCIHLRDCFDFRNHICIVTDLLGQSVFDFLKGNGFVPFPSSQIQQFARQLFTSVAFLHDLNLIHTDLKPENILLVSNAYQTFTYNRTIPSSSHATNRNARQRRVLLDSEIRLIDFGSATFDDEYHSSVVSTRHYRAPEIILNLGWSFPCDIWSIGCILVEFFTGDALFQTHDNLEHLAMMEAVIGTRIDTSLVKKVMVGSRSGGTNSASKYFCRSRIDYPNTETTRASRKYVRAMKSLTEFIPTNTPFSRSFLDLLQKIFVYDPKNRITAKEALQHPWFKESLVDDGTEAYRIGQGLQRQAHQLKG
;
A
#
# COMPACT_ATOMS: atom_id res chain seq x y z
N MET A 1 -5.56 21.08 -22.26
CA MET A 1 -4.49 22.09 -22.42
C MET A 1 -3.35 21.52 -23.24
N SER A 2 -2.57 22.35 -23.91
CA SER A 2 -1.55 21.94 -24.89
C SER A 2 -0.27 21.42 -24.24
N THR A 3 0.32 20.36 -24.79
CA THR A 3 1.61 19.81 -24.38
C THR A 3 2.78 20.53 -25.09
N PRO A 4 3.83 20.96 -24.39
CA PRO A 4 5.09 21.37 -25.03
C PRO A 4 5.78 20.16 -25.65
N SER A 5 6.23 20.27 -26.90
CA SER A 5 6.96 19.20 -27.59
C SER A 5 8.43 19.15 -27.16
N THR A 6 8.95 17.96 -26.86
CA THR A 6 10.36 17.77 -26.49
C THR A 6 11.25 17.84 -27.74
N ALA A 7 12.11 18.86 -27.83
CA ALA A 7 13.07 18.97 -28.93
C ALA A 7 14.14 17.87 -28.83
N THR A 8 14.37 17.14 -29.93
CA THR A 8 15.39 16.08 -29.99
C THR A 8 16.71 16.67 -30.46
N ALA A 9 17.78 16.49 -29.68
CA ALA A 9 19.13 16.88 -30.11
C ALA A 9 19.68 15.88 -31.14
N THR A 10 20.26 16.40 -32.23
CA THR A 10 20.80 15.61 -33.34
C THR A 10 22.33 15.60 -33.32
N HIS A 11 22.93 14.43 -33.50
CA HIS A 11 24.34 14.25 -33.87
C HIS A 11 24.50 12.94 -34.68
N PRO A 12 25.60 12.72 -35.43
CA PRO A 12 25.45 12.52 -36.87
C PRO A 12 25.57 11.06 -37.34
N SER A 13 25.11 10.85 -38.57
CA SER A 13 25.25 9.61 -39.32
C SER A 13 26.66 9.42 -39.89
N HIS A 14 27.09 8.16 -40.00
CA HIS A 14 28.05 7.72 -41.01
C HIS A 14 27.59 6.36 -41.59
N PRO A 15 27.73 6.11 -42.91
CA PRO A 15 27.11 4.94 -43.54
C PRO A 15 28.10 3.79 -43.79
N GLN A 16 27.57 2.56 -43.78
CA GLN A 16 28.07 1.46 -44.61
C GLN A 16 26.89 0.71 -45.24
N ALA A 17 27.12 0.11 -46.40
CA ALA A 17 26.11 -0.54 -47.24
C ALA A 17 26.64 -1.88 -47.78
N TYR A 18 25.77 -2.60 -48.51
CA TYR A 18 25.97 -3.95 -49.05
C TYR A 18 25.93 -5.08 -47.99
N GLY A 19 25.28 -6.23 -48.23
CA GLY A 19 24.47 -6.58 -49.41
C GLY A 19 23.65 -7.87 -49.23
N TYR A 20 22.66 -8.06 -50.11
CA TYR A 20 21.90 -9.31 -50.24
C TYR A 20 22.71 -10.38 -50.98
N PRO A 21 22.37 -11.68 -50.81
CA PRO A 21 21.94 -12.41 -52.01
C PRO A 21 20.76 -13.40 -51.83
N HIS A 22 19.79 -13.27 -52.74
CA HIS A 22 19.07 -14.30 -53.51
C HIS A 22 18.67 -15.68 -52.93
N ARG A 23 17.35 -15.94 -53.03
CA ARG A 23 16.71 -17.26 -53.29
C ARG A 23 17.10 -17.81 -54.68
N PRO A 24 17.09 -19.14 -54.91
CA PRO A 24 16.00 -19.76 -55.69
C PRO A 24 15.64 -21.21 -55.18
N PRO A 25 15.05 -22.15 -55.96
CA PRO A 25 13.62 -22.22 -56.27
C PRO A 25 12.93 -23.58 -55.94
N TYR A 26 11.61 -23.68 -56.18
CA TYR A 26 10.81 -24.91 -56.14
C TYR A 26 10.84 -25.71 -57.47
N PRO A 27 10.71 -27.05 -57.40
CA PRO A 27 10.04 -27.90 -58.39
C PRO A 27 8.78 -28.62 -57.78
N PRO A 28 7.98 -29.42 -58.54
CA PRO A 28 6.51 -29.29 -58.46
C PRO A 28 5.69 -30.57 -58.14
N ASN A 29 4.36 -30.45 -58.33
CA ASN A 29 3.27 -31.42 -58.11
C ASN A 29 3.52 -32.91 -58.42
N SER A 30 2.81 -33.76 -57.67
CA SER A 30 2.14 -34.97 -58.18
C SER A 30 0.86 -35.24 -57.36
N SER A 31 -0.08 -36.01 -57.91
CA SER A 31 -1.48 -36.03 -57.48
C SER A 31 -2.10 -37.44 -57.40
N TYR A 32 -3.26 -37.52 -56.72
CA TYR A 32 -4.19 -38.65 -56.61
C TYR A 32 -3.72 -39.94 -55.90
N ALA A 33 -4.39 -40.22 -54.79
CA ALA A 33 -5.07 -41.51 -54.60
C ALA A 33 -6.35 -41.26 -53.77
N ALA A 34 -7.44 -41.93 -54.11
CA ALA A 34 -8.70 -41.89 -53.37
C ALA A 34 -9.15 -43.33 -53.06
N SER A 35 -9.82 -43.52 -51.93
CA SER A 35 -10.56 -44.75 -51.64
C SER A 35 -11.77 -44.45 -50.77
N THR A 36 -12.90 -45.07 -51.10
CA THR A 36 -14.22 -44.82 -50.51
C THR A 36 -14.88 -46.15 -50.14
N THR A 37 -15.34 -46.30 -48.89
CA THR A 37 -16.37 -47.27 -48.49
C THR A 37 -17.01 -46.79 -47.18
N THR A 38 -18.21 -46.19 -47.24
CA THR A 38 -19.53 -46.80 -46.94
C THR A 38 -19.88 -46.98 -45.45
N ALA A 39 -20.95 -46.31 -45.02
CA ALA A 39 -21.67 -46.59 -43.76
C ALA A 39 -22.76 -47.68 -43.98
N PRO A 40 -23.51 -48.10 -42.92
CA PRO A 40 -24.81 -47.47 -42.68
C PRO A 40 -25.21 -47.30 -41.19
N ARG A 41 -26.46 -46.86 -40.93
CA ARG A 41 -27.05 -46.53 -39.61
C ARG A 41 -27.92 -47.65 -39.01
N ILE A 42 -27.94 -47.76 -37.68
CA ILE A 42 -29.05 -48.27 -36.83
C ILE A 42 -29.00 -47.43 -35.53
N ALA A 43 -29.93 -46.51 -35.23
CA ALA A 43 -31.31 -46.62 -34.71
C ALA A 43 -31.41 -46.78 -33.16
N ASN A 44 -32.23 -45.91 -32.55
CA ASN A 44 -32.64 -45.87 -31.12
C ASN A 44 -33.86 -46.81 -30.90
N PRO A 45 -34.30 -47.19 -29.67
CA PRO A 45 -34.60 -46.26 -28.55
C PRO A 45 -34.38 -46.83 -27.11
N TYR A 46 -35.17 -46.35 -26.13
CA TYR A 46 -35.16 -46.59 -24.67
C TYR A 46 -33.97 -45.95 -23.92
N GLY A 47 -34.13 -45.21 -22.81
CA GLY A 47 -35.34 -44.64 -22.18
C GLY A 47 -35.68 -45.22 -20.81
N TYR A 48 -35.13 -44.65 -19.73
CA TYR A 48 -35.61 -44.82 -18.34
C TYR A 48 -35.33 -43.56 -17.49
N SER A 49 -36.01 -43.46 -16.35
CA SER A 49 -36.21 -42.22 -15.57
C SER A 49 -35.52 -42.20 -14.20
N VAL A 50 -35.37 -41.00 -13.64
CA VAL A 50 -34.77 -40.72 -12.31
C VAL A 50 -35.82 -40.81 -11.20
N PRO A 51 -35.52 -41.46 -10.06
CA PRO A 51 -36.29 -41.31 -8.82
C PRO A 51 -35.58 -40.39 -7.80
N SER A 52 -36.35 -39.47 -7.21
CA SER A 52 -35.97 -38.69 -6.01
C SER A 52 -36.94 -39.00 -4.87
N PRO A 53 -36.50 -39.14 -3.61
CA PRO A 53 -37.39 -39.36 -2.47
C PRO A 53 -37.81 -38.06 -1.76
N THR A 54 -39.13 -37.83 -1.67
CA THR A 54 -39.81 -37.01 -0.64
C THR A 54 -40.01 -37.86 0.64
N THR A 55 -40.50 -37.42 1.81
CA THR A 55 -41.40 -36.32 2.25
C THR A 55 -41.11 -36.04 3.75
N THR A 56 -41.52 -34.94 4.41
CA THR A 56 -42.87 -34.59 4.97
C THR A 56 -42.83 -33.16 5.58
N ALA A 57 -43.89 -32.50 6.07
CA ALA A 57 -45.30 -32.34 5.67
C ALA A 57 -45.99 -31.31 6.64
N SER A 58 -47.18 -30.77 6.29
CA SER A 58 -48.03 -29.80 7.05
C SER A 58 -47.62 -28.30 7.02
N ALA A 59 -48.51 -27.30 7.03
CA ALA A 59 -49.95 -27.22 6.67
C ALA A 59 -50.36 -25.75 6.31
N LEU A 60 -51.54 -25.57 5.70
CA LEU A 60 -52.16 -24.29 5.25
C LEU A 60 -53.55 -24.10 5.96
N PRO A 61 -54.39 -23.05 5.71
CA PRO A 61 -54.28 -21.87 4.83
C PRO A 61 -54.68 -20.51 5.49
N TYR A 62 -54.65 -19.40 4.73
CA TYR A 62 -55.77 -18.40 4.64
C TYR A 62 -55.61 -17.53 3.37
N THR A 63 -56.53 -16.59 3.08
CA THR A 63 -56.93 -16.23 1.70
C THR A 63 -57.14 -14.72 1.39
N GLN A 64 -57.34 -14.42 0.10
CA GLN A 64 -58.00 -13.24 -0.53
C GLN A 64 -57.24 -11.91 -0.80
N THR A 65 -57.18 -11.58 -2.09
CA THR A 65 -57.30 -10.24 -2.73
C THR A 65 -58.81 -9.86 -2.83
N PRO A 66 -59.29 -8.59 -3.08
CA PRO A 66 -58.75 -7.65 -4.10
C PRO A 66 -59.07 -6.11 -3.99
N ARG A 67 -58.69 -5.36 -5.05
CA ARG A 67 -59.29 -4.12 -5.64
C ARG A 67 -59.06 -2.71 -5.03
N LEU A 68 -59.01 -1.74 -5.96
CA LEU A 68 -59.10 -0.27 -5.82
C LEU A 68 -60.56 0.22 -6.04
N PRO A 69 -60.92 1.46 -5.62
CA PRO A 69 -61.27 2.49 -6.62
C PRO A 69 -60.78 3.94 -6.21
N PRO A 70 -61.44 5.09 -6.50
CA PRO A 70 -60.92 6.04 -7.52
C PRO A 70 -60.76 7.52 -7.05
N ALA A 71 -60.50 8.44 -7.99
CA ALA A 71 -60.27 9.88 -7.76
C ALA A 71 -61.39 10.81 -8.32
N PRO A 72 -61.47 12.09 -7.86
CA PRO A 72 -62.28 13.17 -8.47
C PRO A 72 -61.43 14.15 -9.34
N SER A 73 -62.04 15.20 -9.91
CA SER A 73 -61.56 15.85 -11.15
C SER A 73 -61.73 17.37 -11.29
N THR A 74 -61.01 17.96 -12.26
CA THR A 74 -61.33 19.20 -13.05
C THR A 74 -61.30 20.58 -12.32
N PRO A 75 -61.25 21.76 -13.02
CA PRO A 75 -61.39 22.00 -14.48
C PRO A 75 -60.34 22.89 -15.21
N SER A 76 -60.19 22.59 -16.50
CA SER A 76 -60.13 23.43 -17.72
C SER A 76 -59.55 24.86 -17.78
N ALA A 77 -58.71 25.09 -18.80
CA ALA A 77 -58.81 26.23 -19.73
C ALA A 77 -58.28 25.81 -21.14
N MET A 78 -58.77 26.42 -22.23
CA MET A 78 -58.36 26.12 -23.62
C MET A 78 -58.06 27.41 -24.41
N THR A 79 -57.26 27.34 -25.47
CA THR A 79 -57.18 28.38 -26.53
C THR A 79 -56.76 27.76 -27.87
N HIS A 80 -57.11 28.39 -28.99
CA HIS A 80 -57.14 27.74 -30.31
C HIS A 80 -55.92 27.94 -31.22
N GLN A 81 -55.79 26.96 -32.11
CA GLN A 81 -55.09 26.89 -33.40
C GLN A 81 -54.68 28.21 -34.09
N SER A 82 -53.50 28.19 -34.72
CA SER A 82 -53.36 28.45 -36.16
C SER A 82 -52.05 27.81 -36.66
N GLY A 83 -51.86 27.66 -37.97
CA GLY A 83 -50.65 27.05 -38.53
C GLY A 83 -50.32 27.57 -39.93
N SER A 84 -49.03 27.58 -40.26
CA SER A 84 -48.50 27.84 -41.60
C SER A 84 -47.11 27.22 -41.74
N SER A 85 -46.72 26.90 -42.97
CA SER A 85 -45.49 26.16 -43.29
C SER A 85 -44.41 27.07 -43.87
N ALA A 86 -43.25 27.15 -43.20
CA ALA A 86 -42.05 27.77 -43.77
C ALA A 86 -40.75 27.21 -43.16
N ALA A 87 -39.74 27.10 -44.01
CA ALA A 87 -38.32 26.92 -43.69
C ALA A 87 -37.51 27.66 -44.79
N PRO A 88 -36.22 28.02 -44.60
CA PRO A 88 -35.32 27.65 -43.49
C PRO A 88 -34.58 28.83 -42.83
N SER A 89 -33.93 28.60 -41.68
CA SER A 89 -32.62 29.18 -41.29
C SER A 89 -32.13 28.61 -39.94
N LEU A 90 -30.90 28.95 -39.52
CA LEU A 90 -30.17 28.31 -38.41
C LEU A 90 -30.63 28.82 -37.03
N GLY A 91 -30.75 27.91 -36.04
CA GLY A 91 -31.04 28.29 -34.65
C GLY A 91 -30.89 27.16 -33.63
N THR A 92 -29.88 27.27 -32.76
CA THR A 92 -29.54 26.40 -31.63
C THR A 92 -30.68 25.85 -30.76
N ARG A 93 -30.54 24.59 -30.29
CA ARG A 93 -30.71 24.21 -28.86
C ARG A 93 -30.26 22.76 -28.56
N LYS A 94 -29.34 22.58 -27.60
CA LYS A 94 -29.15 21.29 -26.93
C LYS A 94 -30.35 21.07 -25.98
N LYS A 95 -30.94 19.87 -25.95
CA LYS A 95 -31.84 19.48 -24.85
C LYS A 95 -31.03 19.50 -23.55
N GLN A 96 -31.62 19.97 -22.46
CA GLN A 96 -31.14 19.63 -21.12
C GLN A 96 -31.47 18.15 -20.83
N PRO A 97 -30.64 17.43 -20.07
CA PRO A 97 -30.92 16.04 -19.69
C PRO A 97 -32.11 15.98 -18.73
N ASP A 98 -32.90 14.92 -18.83
CA ASP A 98 -33.96 14.64 -17.86
C ASP A 98 -33.35 13.96 -16.61
N TRP A 99 -33.11 14.77 -15.58
CA TRP A 99 -32.60 14.30 -14.29
C TRP A 99 -33.56 13.33 -13.59
N SER A 100 -34.85 13.34 -13.94
CA SER A 100 -35.87 12.43 -13.40
C SER A 100 -35.62 10.99 -13.84
N GLU A 101 -35.23 10.80 -15.11
CA GLU A 101 -34.82 9.48 -15.61
C GLU A 101 -33.47 9.07 -15.01
N PHE A 102 -32.51 9.99 -14.94
CA PHE A 102 -31.15 9.73 -14.44
C PHE A 102 -31.14 9.17 -13.01
N TYR A 103 -32.00 9.69 -12.12
CA TYR A 103 -32.07 9.29 -10.71
C TYR A 103 -33.08 8.18 -10.39
N LYS A 104 -33.73 7.54 -11.39
CA LYS A 104 -34.80 6.54 -11.14
C LYS A 104 -34.37 5.30 -10.34
N ASN A 105 -33.07 5.03 -10.28
CA ASN A 105 -32.45 3.94 -9.53
C ASN A 105 -31.81 4.39 -8.20
N GLY A 106 -32.01 5.64 -7.78
CA GLY A 106 -31.39 6.25 -6.61
C GLY A 106 -30.10 7.03 -6.91
N ILE A 107 -29.64 7.81 -5.93
CA ILE A 107 -28.44 8.66 -6.04
C ILE A 107 -27.18 7.80 -5.78
N PRO A 108 -26.10 7.94 -6.58
CA PRO A 108 -24.82 7.27 -6.33
C PRO A 108 -24.26 7.59 -4.93
N LYS A 109 -23.65 6.59 -4.28
CA LYS A 109 -23.07 6.73 -2.93
C LYS A 109 -21.73 7.49 -2.88
N GLU A 110 -21.14 7.75 -4.05
CA GLU A 110 -19.92 8.51 -4.21
C GLU A 110 -20.16 9.58 -5.29
N VAL A 111 -19.83 10.83 -4.99
CA VAL A 111 -19.93 11.96 -5.92
C VAL A 111 -18.52 12.50 -6.15
N ILE A 112 -17.96 12.20 -7.32
CA ILE A 112 -16.67 12.76 -7.74
C ILE A 112 -16.94 14.17 -8.26
N VAL A 113 -16.66 15.18 -7.44
CA VAL A 113 -16.65 16.58 -7.88
C VAL A 113 -15.41 16.80 -8.73
N ILE A 114 -15.62 17.05 -10.02
CA ILE A 114 -14.59 17.57 -10.92
C ILE A 114 -14.72 19.09 -10.92
N GLU A 115 -13.70 19.79 -10.42
CA GLU A 115 -13.63 21.25 -10.55
C GLU A 115 -13.21 21.61 -11.99
N ASP A 116 -14.19 22.02 -12.81
CA ASP A 116 -13.91 22.62 -14.11
C ASP A 116 -13.17 23.95 -13.91
N SER A 117 -11.85 23.92 -14.13
CA SER A 117 -11.03 25.14 -14.19
C SER A 117 -11.41 25.94 -15.45
N PRO A 118 -11.68 27.25 -15.34
CA PRO A 118 -12.10 28.05 -16.50
C PRO A 118 -11.02 28.04 -17.58
N GLY A 119 -11.45 27.83 -18.83
CA GLY A 119 -10.56 27.92 -20.00
C GLY A 119 -10.11 29.35 -20.28
N PRO A 120 -8.98 29.55 -20.99
CA PRO A 120 -8.51 30.89 -21.35
C PRO A 120 -9.51 31.57 -22.29
N GLU A 121 -9.80 32.85 -22.02
CA GLU A 121 -10.76 33.63 -22.81
C GLU A 121 -10.30 33.84 -24.26
N SER A 122 -11.21 33.68 -25.21
CA SER A 122 -10.98 33.95 -26.62
C SER A 122 -11.07 35.46 -26.91
N SER A 123 -9.95 36.09 -27.24
CA SER A 123 -9.88 37.51 -27.57
C SER A 123 -10.55 37.85 -28.92
N ASN A 124 -11.86 38.12 -28.89
CA ASN A 124 -12.57 38.72 -30.03
C ASN A 124 -12.25 40.22 -30.12
N GLY A 125 -11.73 40.68 -31.25
CA GLY A 125 -11.34 42.07 -31.48
C GLY A 125 -12.44 42.95 -32.07
N ALA A 126 -12.52 44.20 -31.61
CA ALA A 126 -13.30 45.30 -32.19
C ALA A 126 -12.65 46.66 -31.75
N PRO A 127 -13.06 47.82 -32.28
CA PRO A 127 -12.45 48.40 -33.48
C PRO A 127 -11.69 49.71 -33.21
N ALA A 128 -10.97 50.22 -34.22
CA ALA A 128 -10.13 51.42 -34.10
C ALA A 128 -10.90 52.75 -34.30
N PRO A 129 -10.59 53.81 -33.52
CA PRO A 129 -10.98 55.20 -33.80
C PRO A 129 -9.98 55.92 -34.75
N PRO A 130 -10.33 57.08 -35.34
CA PRO A 130 -9.59 57.69 -36.45
C PRO A 130 -8.41 58.59 -36.03
N ALA A 131 -7.57 58.94 -37.02
CA ALA A 131 -6.41 59.82 -36.87
C ALA A 131 -6.70 61.28 -37.28
N HIS A 132 -6.00 62.23 -36.66
CA HIS A 132 -5.74 63.58 -37.20
C HIS A 132 -4.32 64.05 -36.78
N ALA A 133 -3.76 65.01 -37.49
CA ALA A 133 -2.33 65.35 -37.45
C ALA A 133 -2.04 66.85 -37.26
N SER A 134 -0.87 67.20 -36.74
CA SER A 134 -0.29 68.57 -36.82
C SER A 134 1.26 68.55 -36.66
N THR A 135 1.95 68.96 -37.74
CA THR A 135 3.16 69.83 -37.83
C THR A 135 4.35 69.80 -36.84
N ARG A 136 5.54 70.12 -37.40
CA ARG A 136 6.87 70.20 -36.75
C ARG A 136 7.74 71.27 -37.45
N PRO A 137 8.60 72.03 -36.75
CA PRO A 137 10.06 72.03 -37.01
C PRO A 137 10.91 72.02 -35.70
N ALA A 138 12.16 71.55 -35.57
CA ALA A 138 13.35 71.36 -36.43
C ALA A 138 14.26 72.61 -36.57
N PRO A 139 15.61 72.51 -36.80
CA PRO A 139 16.53 71.33 -36.83
C PRO A 139 17.10 71.01 -35.41
N SER A 140 18.33 70.57 -35.06
CA SER A 140 19.64 70.11 -35.65
C SER A 140 20.38 69.26 -34.57
N ALA A 141 21.49 68.49 -34.67
CA ALA A 141 22.54 68.08 -35.64
C ALA A 141 23.98 68.47 -35.14
N PRO A 142 25.08 67.70 -35.38
CA PRO A 142 25.21 66.42 -36.13
C PRO A 142 26.15 65.29 -35.55
N GLN A 143 25.80 64.01 -35.79
CA GLN A 143 26.67 62.84 -36.18
C GLN A 143 27.78 62.28 -35.22
N PRO A 144 28.37 61.05 -35.42
CA PRO A 144 27.96 59.87 -36.22
C PRO A 144 28.00 58.48 -35.48
N ALA A 145 27.70 57.40 -36.23
CA ALA A 145 27.63 55.95 -35.86
C ALA A 145 28.99 55.21 -35.66
N GLY A 146 29.12 53.92 -35.29
CA GLY A 146 28.19 52.84 -34.86
C GLY A 146 28.63 51.39 -35.28
N LYS A 147 27.74 50.38 -35.12
CA LYS A 147 27.75 48.96 -35.66
C LYS A 147 28.47 47.78 -34.92
N LYS A 148 27.67 46.70 -34.70
CA LYS A 148 27.94 45.23 -34.84
C LYS A 148 28.83 44.39 -33.86
N ARG A 149 28.16 43.62 -32.98
CA ARG A 149 28.05 42.12 -32.95
C ARG A 149 29.25 41.26 -33.46
N ARG A 150 29.85 40.37 -32.61
CA ARG A 150 29.70 38.87 -32.55
C ARG A 150 30.83 38.14 -31.74
N THR A 151 30.48 37.12 -30.94
CA THR A 151 31.24 35.89 -30.51
C THR A 151 32.78 35.89 -30.28
N GLY A 152 33.22 35.42 -29.09
CA GLY A 152 33.78 34.06 -28.94
C GLY A 152 35.23 33.84 -28.45
N ILE A 153 35.39 32.78 -27.63
CA ILE A 153 36.59 31.92 -27.40
C ILE A 153 37.69 32.42 -26.43
N GLU A 154 38.31 31.45 -25.74
CA GLU A 154 39.27 31.56 -24.63
C GLU A 154 40.73 31.32 -25.05
N THR A 155 41.68 31.87 -24.29
CA THR A 155 43.14 31.54 -24.18
C THR A 155 43.71 32.45 -23.05
N ALA A 156 44.75 32.16 -22.27
CA ALA A 156 45.49 30.93 -21.89
C ALA A 156 46.34 31.25 -20.61
N TYR A 157 47.19 30.32 -20.14
CA TYR A 157 48.15 30.43 -19.00
C TYR A 157 47.52 30.42 -17.57
N ASP A 158 48.14 29.88 -16.51
CA ASP A 158 49.44 29.17 -16.39
C ASP A 158 49.43 28.06 -15.28
N LEU A 159 50.53 27.32 -15.13
CA LEU A 159 50.75 26.21 -14.18
C LEU A 159 51.55 26.60 -12.91
N GLY A 160 51.33 25.90 -11.79
CA GLY A 160 52.13 26.02 -10.56
C GLY A 160 51.90 24.89 -9.54
N HIS A 161 52.94 24.47 -8.82
CA HIS A 161 52.93 23.34 -7.86
C HIS A 161 52.42 23.70 -6.45
N TYR A 162 51.92 22.72 -5.68
CA TYR A 162 52.66 22.09 -4.56
C TYR A 162 51.91 20.87 -3.94
N ASP A 163 52.50 20.24 -2.92
CA ASP A 163 52.49 18.77 -2.72
C ASP A 163 51.69 18.19 -1.52
N ARG A 164 51.61 16.86 -1.50
CA ARG A 164 51.12 16.02 -0.38
C ARG A 164 52.19 15.82 0.74
N PRO A 165 51.79 15.26 1.88
CA PRO A 165 52.62 14.25 2.58
C PRO A 165 51.91 12.87 2.74
N SER A 166 52.59 11.87 3.35
CA SER A 166 52.19 10.44 3.38
C SER A 166 52.53 9.72 4.72
N PHE A 167 52.28 8.39 4.80
CA PHE A 167 52.20 7.58 6.03
C PHE A 167 53.53 7.08 6.68
N SER A 168 53.57 6.99 8.02
CA SER A 168 54.32 6.06 8.93
C SER A 168 53.71 6.17 10.36
N ILE A 169 53.66 5.24 11.34
CA ILE A 169 54.23 3.90 11.67
C ILE A 169 55.46 3.89 12.63
N ASN A 170 55.19 3.52 13.92
CA ASN A 170 55.94 2.80 15.00
C ASN A 170 57.46 3.03 15.31
N PRO A 171 58.01 2.64 16.50
CA PRO A 171 57.46 2.34 17.85
C PRO A 171 58.28 2.90 19.08
N GLN A 172 57.97 2.46 20.33
CA GLN A 172 58.73 2.56 21.62
C GLN A 172 58.88 3.95 22.32
N GLN A 173 59.29 4.12 23.61
CA GLN A 173 59.10 3.40 24.91
C GLN A 173 59.67 4.28 26.08
N TYR A 174 59.39 3.97 27.37
CA TYR A 174 59.76 4.70 28.62
C TYR A 174 59.04 6.06 28.88
N GLY A 175 58.85 6.52 30.12
CA GLY A 175 59.02 5.88 31.44
C GLY A 175 59.10 6.87 32.63
N GLU A 176 58.46 6.55 33.78
CA GLU A 176 58.56 7.21 35.12
C GLU A 176 58.11 8.70 35.22
N THR A 177 57.59 9.26 36.32
CA THR A 177 57.20 8.87 37.71
C THR A 177 55.95 9.71 38.11
N SER A 178 55.35 9.89 39.30
CA SER A 178 55.37 9.48 40.75
C SER A 178 54.15 10.18 41.41
N SER A 179 53.54 9.86 42.56
CA SER A 179 53.51 8.73 43.53
C SER A 179 52.39 9.00 44.58
N ASN A 180 52.24 8.15 45.62
CA ASN A 180 51.46 8.34 46.87
C ASN A 180 49.90 8.31 46.80
N THR A 181 49.17 7.58 47.67
CA THR A 181 49.55 6.59 48.70
C THR A 181 48.36 5.68 49.11
N SER A 182 48.63 4.38 49.36
CA SER A 182 47.97 3.47 50.34
C SER A 182 46.46 3.13 50.20
N LEU A 183 45.89 2.00 50.66
CA LEU A 183 46.24 0.62 51.13
C LEU A 183 44.84 -0.08 51.35
N SER A 184 44.56 -1.39 51.39
CA SER A 184 45.13 -2.71 51.00
C SER A 184 43.92 -3.70 50.99
N THR A 185 43.87 -5.03 50.79
CA THR A 185 44.77 -6.20 50.61
C THR A 185 43.89 -7.26 49.88
N ASP A 186 44.31 -8.02 48.86
CA ASP A 186 45.08 -9.28 48.88
C ASP A 186 44.64 -10.35 49.92
N ARG A 187 44.53 -11.67 49.66
CA ARG A 187 44.66 -12.60 48.49
C ARG A 187 44.03 -13.98 48.91
N THR A 188 43.90 -15.11 48.19
CA THR A 188 44.43 -15.65 46.90
C THR A 188 43.54 -16.81 46.33
N ALA A 189 43.60 -17.03 45.01
CA ALA A 189 43.65 -18.31 44.25
C ALA A 189 42.75 -19.58 44.50
N SER A 190 42.12 -20.02 43.38
CA SER A 190 42.16 -21.37 42.75
C SER A 190 41.46 -22.65 43.30
N LEU A 191 40.57 -23.17 42.43
CA LEU A 191 40.46 -24.58 41.92
C LEU A 191 39.86 -25.75 42.75
N HIS A 192 39.09 -26.56 42.00
CA HIS A 192 38.81 -28.01 42.12
C HIS A 192 38.06 -28.64 43.32
N THR A 193 36.79 -28.97 43.06
CA THR A 193 36.13 -30.29 43.27
C THR A 193 36.47 -31.16 44.49
N THR A 194 35.49 -31.34 45.39
CA THR A 194 34.79 -32.63 45.64
C THR A 194 33.60 -32.44 46.60
N ALA A 195 32.68 -33.41 46.68
CA ALA A 195 31.63 -33.46 47.70
C ALA A 195 32.06 -34.36 48.88
N PRO A 196 31.46 -34.21 50.07
CA PRO A 196 30.62 -35.33 50.55
C PRO A 196 29.33 -34.90 51.29
N THR A 197 28.69 -35.89 51.91
CA THR A 197 27.27 -35.99 52.30
C THR A 197 26.97 -35.85 53.80
N SER A 198 25.77 -35.30 54.09
CA SER A 198 24.79 -35.76 55.11
C SER A 198 24.92 -35.42 56.61
N LEU A 199 23.72 -35.27 57.24
CA LEU A 199 23.37 -35.25 58.68
C LEU A 199 23.96 -34.06 59.48
N GLY A 200 23.32 -33.43 60.48
CA GLY A 200 22.03 -33.51 61.21
C GLY A 200 22.14 -32.56 62.45
N SER A 201 21.17 -32.23 63.31
CA SER A 201 19.72 -32.48 63.39
C SER A 201 19.09 -31.66 64.56
N GLN A 202 17.75 -31.60 64.65
CA GLN A 202 16.90 -31.25 65.83
C GLN A 202 16.71 -29.78 66.31
N GLY A 203 15.58 -29.59 67.02
CA GLY A 203 15.13 -28.38 67.75
C GLY A 203 13.99 -27.62 67.05
N SER A 204 12.81 -27.39 67.64
CA SER A 204 12.17 -27.99 68.84
C SER A 204 10.62 -27.93 68.71
N ALA A 205 9.86 -28.46 69.69
CA ALA A 205 8.42 -28.75 69.55
C ALA A 205 7.46 -27.75 70.27
N GLY A 206 6.17 -27.80 69.90
CA GLY A 206 5.06 -27.14 70.61
C GLY A 206 3.67 -27.63 70.11
N ALA A 207 2.77 -27.96 71.04
CA ALA A 207 1.37 -28.37 70.78
C ALA A 207 0.39 -27.21 71.19
N SER A 208 -0.95 -27.27 71.16
CA SER A 208 -1.93 -28.39 71.17
C SER A 208 -3.36 -27.93 70.81
N ASN A 209 -4.26 -28.88 70.48
CA ASN A 209 -5.74 -28.75 70.30
C ASN A 209 -6.18 -27.93 69.06
N GLY A 210 -7.31 -28.19 68.37
CA GLY A 210 -8.46 -29.11 68.57
C GLY A 210 -9.76 -28.31 68.35
N ALA A 211 -10.72 -28.64 67.47
CA ALA A 211 -11.28 -29.95 67.12
C ALA A 211 -12.06 -29.95 65.77
N TYR A 212 -12.43 -31.18 65.32
CA TYR A 212 -13.46 -31.64 64.34
C TYR A 212 -14.43 -30.62 63.68
N HIS A 213 -14.88 -30.76 62.41
CA HIS A 213 -14.75 -31.79 61.34
C HIS A 213 -14.36 -31.04 60.02
N ASP A 214 -14.42 -31.49 58.75
CA ASP A 214 -15.01 -32.68 58.09
C ASP A 214 -14.27 -33.08 56.78
N GLU A 215 -14.72 -34.11 56.07
CA GLU A 215 -14.09 -34.64 54.84
C GLU A 215 -14.42 -33.91 53.51
N THR A 216 -13.42 -33.77 52.63
CA THR A 216 -13.47 -34.35 51.26
C THR A 216 -12.07 -34.35 50.60
N ALA A 217 -11.83 -35.32 49.70
CA ALA A 217 -10.48 -35.74 49.30
C ALA A 217 -9.66 -34.71 48.47
N ILE A 218 -8.38 -34.54 48.84
CA ILE A 218 -7.39 -33.77 48.06
C ILE A 218 -6.68 -34.68 47.05
N GLY A 219 -6.86 -34.39 45.75
CA GLY A 219 -6.11 -35.04 44.67
C GLY A 219 -4.62 -34.66 44.65
N GLN A 220 -3.74 -35.65 44.40
CA GLN A 220 -2.29 -35.47 44.42
C GLN A 220 -1.78 -34.45 43.38
N LYS A 221 -1.07 -33.42 43.83
CA LYS A 221 -0.39 -32.44 42.96
C LYS A 221 0.79 -33.07 42.20
N ARG A 222 0.57 -33.55 40.97
CA ARG A 222 1.66 -33.98 40.07
C ARG A 222 2.54 -32.78 39.69
N LYS A 223 3.74 -32.71 40.28
CA LYS A 223 4.79 -31.72 39.96
C LYS A 223 5.20 -31.87 38.49
N ARG A 224 4.81 -30.91 37.64
CA ARG A 224 4.99 -30.97 36.17
C ARG A 224 6.47 -30.81 35.80
N VAL A 225 7.20 -31.92 35.68
CA VAL A 225 8.59 -31.92 35.20
C VAL A 225 8.62 -31.47 33.74
N ALA A 226 9.24 -30.32 33.48
CA ALA A 226 9.49 -29.86 32.12
C ALA A 226 10.46 -30.83 31.43
N THR A 227 10.13 -31.26 30.21
CA THR A 227 10.98 -32.21 29.47
C THR A 227 12.19 -31.50 28.88
N ARG A 228 13.31 -32.22 28.67
CA ARG A 228 14.49 -31.69 27.96
C ARG A 228 14.16 -31.16 26.55
N LYS A 229 13.04 -31.61 25.95
CA LYS A 229 12.52 -31.06 24.69
C LYS A 229 11.83 -29.72 24.90
N SER A 230 10.90 -29.61 25.86
CA SER A 230 10.22 -28.34 26.13
C SER A 230 11.19 -27.25 26.63
N THR A 231 12.19 -27.59 27.44
CA THR A 231 13.21 -26.60 27.85
C THR A 231 14.11 -26.16 26.69
N ARG A 232 14.43 -27.04 25.74
CA ARG A 232 15.18 -26.68 24.52
C ARG A 232 14.34 -25.86 23.54
N ASP A 233 13.06 -26.16 23.39
CA ASP A 233 12.13 -25.37 22.60
C ASP A 233 11.93 -23.97 23.23
N GLU A 234 11.80 -23.88 24.56
CA GLU A 234 11.76 -22.61 25.32
C GLU A 234 13.08 -21.82 25.20
N GLN A 235 14.23 -22.50 25.23
CA GLN A 235 15.53 -21.86 25.05
C GLN A 235 15.69 -21.31 23.62
N LYS A 236 15.30 -22.09 22.59
CA LYS A 236 15.25 -21.58 21.21
C LYS A 236 14.30 -20.39 21.06
N ARG A 237 13.20 -20.38 21.81
CA ARG A 237 12.25 -19.26 21.85
C ARG A 237 12.92 -18.01 22.42
N ARG A 238 13.64 -18.15 23.54
CA ARG A 238 14.46 -17.08 24.11
C ARG A 238 15.58 -16.62 23.19
N GLU A 239 16.26 -17.52 22.48
CA GLU A 239 17.27 -17.16 21.47
C GLU A 239 16.66 -16.31 20.33
N MET A 240 15.41 -16.59 19.93
CA MET A 240 14.64 -15.78 18.97
C MET A 240 14.00 -14.51 19.57
N GLU A 241 13.90 -14.38 20.90
CA GLU A 241 13.49 -13.15 21.61
C GLU A 241 14.68 -12.25 21.97
N ILE A 242 15.88 -12.84 22.12
CA ILE A 242 17.16 -12.15 22.34
C ILE A 242 17.68 -11.52 21.04
N THR A 243 17.50 -12.19 19.90
CA THR A 243 17.89 -11.65 18.59
C THR A 243 16.93 -10.54 18.18
N GLY A 244 17.39 -9.29 18.17
CA GLY A 244 16.56 -8.12 17.89
C GLY A 244 16.00 -8.11 16.45
N PRO A 245 14.86 -7.45 16.18
CA PRO A 245 14.31 -7.38 14.81
C PRO A 245 15.27 -6.79 13.78
N TYR A 246 16.07 -5.82 14.21
CA TYR A 246 17.12 -5.20 13.41
C TYR A 246 18.29 -6.15 13.12
N GLU A 247 18.58 -7.11 14.01
CA GLU A 247 19.63 -8.12 13.82
C GLU A 247 19.18 -9.23 12.84
N LEU A 248 17.87 -9.37 12.63
CA LEU A 248 17.27 -10.23 11.61
C LEU A 248 17.09 -9.53 10.25
N TYR A 249 17.27 -8.20 10.17
CA TYR A 249 17.18 -7.44 8.93
C TYR A 249 18.43 -7.67 8.06
N VAL A 250 18.22 -8.09 6.81
CA VAL A 250 19.29 -8.29 5.84
C VAL A 250 19.19 -7.16 4.79
N PRO A 251 20.12 -6.19 4.79
CA PRO A 251 20.14 -5.13 3.79
C PRO A 251 20.43 -5.69 2.38
N PRO A 252 20.08 -4.95 1.32
CA PRO A 252 20.42 -5.34 -0.04
C PRO A 252 21.94 -5.41 -0.25
N PRO A 253 22.42 -6.21 -1.23
CA PRO A 253 23.83 -6.22 -1.61
C PRO A 253 24.29 -4.83 -2.04
N LYS A 254 25.58 -4.53 -1.85
CA LYS A 254 26.20 -3.25 -2.26
C LYS A 254 27.15 -3.48 -3.45
N PRO A 255 27.04 -2.69 -4.53
CA PRO A 255 26.00 -1.69 -4.80
C PRO A 255 24.62 -2.34 -5.05
N PRO A 256 23.50 -1.66 -4.73
CA PRO A 256 22.15 -2.12 -5.03
C PRO A 256 21.95 -2.46 -6.51
N ILE A 257 21.34 -3.62 -6.78
CA ILE A 257 21.08 -4.08 -8.15
C ILE A 257 19.78 -3.43 -8.66
N LYS A 258 19.85 -2.18 -9.14
CA LYS A 258 18.74 -1.57 -9.90
C LYS A 258 18.51 -2.35 -11.20
N ALA A 259 17.29 -2.84 -11.41
CA ALA A 259 16.94 -3.54 -12.65
C ALA A 259 16.86 -2.56 -13.83
N LYS A 260 17.30 -3.01 -15.02
CA LYS A 260 17.01 -2.36 -16.29
C LYS A 260 15.54 -2.60 -16.69
N ASP A 261 15.10 -2.00 -17.78
CA ASP A 261 13.74 -2.22 -18.30
C ASP A 261 13.49 -3.71 -18.55
N VAL A 262 12.40 -4.21 -17.97
CA VAL A 262 12.05 -5.64 -18.02
C VAL A 262 11.48 -5.95 -19.40
N PRO A 263 12.01 -6.95 -20.13
CA PRO A 263 11.46 -7.36 -21.41
C PRO A 263 10.09 -8.01 -21.20
N VAL A 264 9.06 -7.45 -21.86
CA VAL A 264 7.68 -7.96 -21.82
C VAL A 264 7.39 -8.67 -23.15
N PRO A 265 7.54 -10.01 -23.23
CA PRO A 265 7.32 -10.76 -24.47
C PRO A 265 5.85 -10.71 -24.89
N VAL A 266 5.59 -10.46 -26.18
CA VAL A 266 4.25 -10.43 -26.76
C VAL A 266 3.81 -11.84 -27.13
N VAL A 267 2.76 -12.32 -26.47
CA VAL A 267 2.13 -13.62 -26.75
C VAL A 267 1.14 -13.44 -27.90
N ARG A 268 1.42 -14.11 -29.02
CA ARG A 268 0.51 -14.14 -30.17
C ARG A 268 -0.64 -15.11 -29.92
N ASP A 269 -1.86 -14.63 -30.14
CA ASP A 269 -3.07 -15.44 -30.05
C ASP A 269 -3.33 -16.18 -31.36
N SER A 270 -3.18 -17.51 -31.35
CA SER A 270 -3.51 -18.36 -32.50
C SER A 270 -5.01 -18.55 -32.71
N THR A 271 -5.85 -18.21 -31.73
CA THR A 271 -7.31 -18.34 -31.77
C THR A 271 -8.02 -17.10 -32.37
N SER A 272 -7.28 -16.26 -33.10
CA SER A 272 -7.71 -14.99 -33.70
C SER A 272 -8.67 -15.15 -34.90
N ALA A 273 -9.67 -16.03 -34.79
CA ALA A 273 -10.60 -16.42 -35.84
C ALA A 273 -12.07 -16.14 -35.47
N GLN A 274 -12.38 -14.94 -34.96
CA GLN A 274 -13.73 -14.33 -34.92
C GLN A 274 -13.69 -12.88 -34.43
N ASN A 275 -14.70 -12.08 -34.78
CA ASN A 275 -14.87 -10.67 -34.39
C ASN A 275 -15.29 -10.50 -32.91
N LYS A 276 -14.52 -11.08 -31.97
CA LYS A 276 -14.82 -11.03 -30.54
C LYS A 276 -14.12 -9.85 -29.89
N LYS A 277 -14.88 -8.93 -29.28
CA LYS A 277 -14.34 -7.87 -28.42
C LYS A 277 -13.73 -8.51 -27.17
N PHE A 278 -12.46 -8.21 -26.87
CA PHE A 278 -11.74 -8.74 -25.69
C PHE A 278 -11.68 -7.74 -24.52
N ASP A 279 -12.01 -6.48 -24.79
CA ASP A 279 -11.86 -5.34 -23.89
C ASP A 279 -13.26 -4.74 -23.65
N ASP A 280 -13.56 -4.26 -22.44
CA ASP A 280 -14.74 -3.42 -22.22
C ASP A 280 -14.50 -1.97 -22.69
N ASP A 281 -15.49 -1.09 -22.59
CA ASP A 281 -15.37 0.31 -23.07
C ASP A 281 -14.41 1.16 -22.24
N ASP A 282 -14.06 0.70 -21.03
CA ASP A 282 -12.96 1.23 -20.21
C ASP A 282 -11.58 0.64 -20.62
N GLY A 283 -11.52 -0.30 -21.56
CA GLY A 283 -10.27 -0.95 -21.97
C GLY A 283 -9.70 -1.90 -20.91
N HIS A 284 -10.50 -2.38 -19.95
CA HIS A 284 -10.11 -3.53 -19.13
C HIS A 284 -10.41 -4.83 -19.87
N TYR A 285 -9.56 -5.85 -19.68
CA TYR A 285 -9.78 -7.17 -20.25
C TYR A 285 -11.09 -7.82 -19.76
N ILE A 286 -11.83 -8.48 -20.64
CA ILE A 286 -13.06 -9.21 -20.32
C ILE A 286 -12.68 -10.59 -19.73
N VAL A 287 -12.42 -10.60 -18.43
CA VAL A 287 -12.09 -11.80 -17.65
C VAL A 287 -13.23 -12.83 -17.74
N THR A 288 -12.93 -13.97 -18.36
CA THR A 288 -13.81 -15.14 -18.42
C THR A 288 -13.14 -16.32 -17.72
N PRO A 289 -13.80 -17.02 -16.77
CA PRO A 289 -13.26 -18.23 -16.14
C PRO A 289 -12.80 -19.29 -17.14
N ASP A 290 -11.85 -20.12 -16.73
CA ASP A 290 -11.25 -21.25 -17.46
C ASP A 290 -10.60 -20.92 -18.82
N THR A 291 -10.59 -19.65 -19.25
CA THR A 291 -9.93 -19.24 -20.50
C THR A 291 -8.40 -19.23 -20.40
N PRO A 292 -7.66 -19.66 -21.43
CA PRO A 292 -6.22 -19.46 -21.50
C PRO A 292 -5.89 -17.98 -21.74
N LEU A 293 -4.89 -17.48 -21.00
CA LEU A 293 -4.12 -16.28 -21.36
C LEU A 293 -2.89 -16.66 -22.20
N THR A 294 -2.30 -17.82 -21.91
CA THR A 294 -1.19 -18.42 -22.67
C THR A 294 -1.27 -19.96 -22.55
N ASP A 295 -0.45 -20.70 -23.30
CA ASP A 295 -0.31 -22.16 -23.13
C ASP A 295 0.11 -22.57 -21.70
N ARG A 296 0.73 -21.63 -20.95
CA ARG A 296 1.14 -21.81 -19.55
C ARG A 296 0.07 -21.36 -18.56
N TYR A 297 -0.68 -20.30 -18.83
CA TYR A 297 -1.56 -19.64 -17.87
C TYR A 297 -3.02 -19.69 -18.30
N SER A 298 -3.89 -20.29 -17.48
CA SER A 298 -5.35 -20.22 -17.66
C SER A 298 -6.05 -19.60 -16.44
N VAL A 299 -6.97 -18.69 -16.70
CA VAL A 299 -7.81 -17.97 -15.72
C VAL A 299 -8.63 -18.97 -14.91
N VAL A 300 -8.83 -18.69 -13.62
CA VAL A 300 -9.67 -19.47 -12.71
C VAL A 300 -10.83 -18.59 -12.24
N LYS A 301 -10.54 -17.45 -11.61
CA LYS A 301 -11.56 -16.47 -11.19
C LYS A 301 -10.99 -15.05 -11.09
N LEU A 302 -11.87 -14.06 -11.12
CA LEU A 302 -11.51 -12.69 -10.72
C LEU A 302 -11.21 -12.66 -9.21
N LEU A 303 -10.15 -11.92 -8.82
CA LEU A 303 -9.80 -11.63 -7.43
C LEU A 303 -10.10 -10.18 -7.06
N GLY A 304 -9.93 -9.24 -7.99
CA GLY A 304 -10.23 -7.83 -7.78
C GLY A 304 -10.15 -6.99 -9.05
N GLN A 305 -10.61 -5.74 -8.97
CA GLN A 305 -10.59 -4.76 -10.05
C GLN A 305 -10.24 -3.38 -9.48
N GLY A 306 -9.50 -2.59 -10.24
CA GLY A 306 -9.17 -1.21 -9.88
C GLY A 306 -8.97 -0.32 -11.11
N THR A 307 -8.52 0.91 -10.89
CA THR A 307 -8.28 1.92 -11.94
C THR A 307 -7.29 1.45 -13.02
N PHE A 308 -6.27 0.67 -12.63
CA PHE A 308 -5.19 0.18 -13.50
C PHE A 308 -5.55 -1.08 -14.32
N GLY A 309 -6.50 -1.90 -13.86
CA GLY A 309 -6.68 -3.25 -14.40
C GLY A 309 -7.56 -4.19 -13.54
N LYS A 310 -7.52 -5.48 -13.87
CA LYS A 310 -8.20 -6.57 -13.16
C LYS A 310 -7.15 -7.59 -12.69
N VAL A 311 -7.30 -8.11 -11.48
CA VAL A 311 -6.43 -9.16 -10.92
C VAL A 311 -7.20 -10.48 -10.93
N VAL A 312 -6.60 -11.54 -11.46
CA VAL A 312 -7.20 -12.87 -11.54
C VAL A 312 -6.36 -13.93 -10.83
N GLU A 313 -7.02 -14.94 -10.30
CA GLU A 313 -6.39 -16.22 -9.98
C GLU A 313 -6.19 -16.98 -11.30
N ALA A 314 -4.98 -17.49 -11.53
CA ALA A 314 -4.66 -18.32 -12.68
C ALA A 314 -3.93 -19.61 -12.26
N TRP A 315 -4.02 -20.63 -13.09
CA TRP A 315 -3.25 -21.87 -12.98
C TRP A 315 -2.00 -21.80 -13.84
N ASP A 316 -0.82 -21.94 -13.22
CA ASP A 316 0.46 -22.08 -13.89
C ASP A 316 0.68 -23.57 -14.24
N ARG A 317 0.51 -23.90 -15.53
CA ARG A 317 0.61 -25.26 -16.07
C ARG A 317 2.03 -25.80 -16.07
N GLN A 318 3.05 -24.94 -15.97
CA GLN A 318 4.46 -25.32 -15.85
C GLN A 318 4.80 -25.62 -14.38
N ARG A 319 4.45 -24.72 -13.45
CA ARG A 319 4.73 -24.86 -12.01
C ARG A 319 3.74 -25.75 -11.26
N LYS A 320 2.65 -26.19 -11.90
CA LYS A 320 1.53 -26.95 -11.29
C LYS A 320 0.98 -26.28 -10.03
N SER A 321 0.84 -24.95 -10.07
CA SER A 321 0.50 -24.12 -8.92
C SER A 321 -0.44 -22.99 -9.30
N ARG A 322 -1.22 -22.47 -8.35
CA ARG A 322 -1.92 -21.19 -8.54
C ARG A 322 -0.94 -20.00 -8.51
N CYS A 323 -1.37 -18.91 -9.13
CA CYS A 323 -0.69 -17.61 -9.18
C CYS A 323 -1.73 -16.49 -9.25
N ALA A 324 -1.34 -15.28 -8.89
CA ALA A 324 -2.10 -14.08 -9.21
C ALA A 324 -1.56 -13.46 -10.51
N VAL A 325 -2.44 -12.93 -11.34
CA VAL A 325 -2.09 -12.21 -12.58
C VAL A 325 -2.79 -10.85 -12.59
N LYS A 326 -2.02 -9.76 -12.54
CA LYS A 326 -2.50 -8.38 -12.69
C LYS A 326 -2.54 -8.05 -14.19
N ILE A 327 -3.75 -7.98 -14.76
CA ILE A 327 -4.00 -7.69 -16.17
C ILE A 327 -4.27 -6.18 -16.30
N ILE A 328 -3.30 -5.45 -16.82
CA ILE A 328 -3.32 -3.98 -16.97
C ILE A 328 -4.22 -3.58 -18.15
N ARG A 329 -4.95 -2.46 -18.05
CA ARG A 329 -5.81 -1.93 -19.12
C ARG A 329 -5.06 -1.73 -20.45
N SER A 330 -5.78 -1.88 -21.56
CA SER A 330 -5.37 -1.72 -22.96
C SER A 330 -5.12 -0.24 -23.35
N ILE A 331 -4.73 0.60 -22.37
CA ILE A 331 -4.57 2.04 -22.50
C ILE A 331 -3.11 2.38 -22.24
N GLN A 332 -2.49 3.10 -23.17
CA GLN A 332 -1.05 3.37 -23.20
C GLN A 332 -0.51 3.94 -21.87
N LYS A 333 -1.21 4.92 -21.27
CA LYS A 333 -0.86 5.49 -19.95
C LYS A 333 -0.69 4.44 -18.84
N TYR A 334 -1.58 3.44 -18.77
CA TYR A 334 -1.50 2.40 -17.73
C TYR A 334 -0.46 1.32 -18.09
N ARG A 335 -0.28 1.03 -19.39
CA ARG A 335 0.79 0.15 -19.90
C ARG A 335 2.18 0.72 -19.59
N ASP A 336 2.39 2.02 -19.77
CA ASP A 336 3.68 2.64 -19.48
C ASP A 336 3.95 2.74 -17.97
N ALA A 337 2.94 3.08 -17.16
CA ALA A 337 3.05 3.04 -15.70
C ALA A 337 3.41 1.64 -15.17
N SER A 338 2.83 0.58 -15.73
CA SER A 338 3.13 -0.79 -15.27
C SER A 338 4.54 -1.28 -15.63
N ARG A 339 5.26 -0.61 -16.54
CA ARG A 339 6.69 -0.87 -16.78
C ARG A 339 7.55 -0.42 -15.60
N ILE A 340 7.15 0.63 -14.89
CA ILE A 340 7.80 1.08 -13.64
C ILE A 340 7.60 0.03 -12.55
N GLU A 341 6.36 -0.46 -12.39
CA GLU A 341 6.04 -1.56 -11.45
C GLU A 341 6.88 -2.81 -11.73
N LEU A 342 7.03 -3.21 -13.00
CA LEU A 342 7.89 -4.32 -13.40
C LEU A 342 9.37 -4.09 -13.06
N ARG A 343 9.91 -2.88 -13.34
CA ARG A 343 11.29 -2.49 -13.00
C ARG A 343 11.52 -2.57 -11.49
N VAL A 344 10.57 -2.10 -10.68
CA VAL A 344 10.60 -2.17 -9.22
C VAL A 344 10.55 -3.63 -8.75
N LEU A 345 9.57 -4.42 -9.16
CA LEU A 345 9.44 -5.83 -8.75
C LEU A 345 10.66 -6.68 -9.14
N SER A 346 11.26 -6.41 -10.29
CA SER A 346 12.52 -7.04 -10.75
C SER A 346 13.73 -6.61 -9.90
N THR A 347 13.79 -5.34 -9.51
CA THR A 347 14.80 -4.81 -8.56
C THR A 347 14.68 -5.51 -7.21
N LEU A 348 13.48 -5.61 -6.64
CA LEU A 348 13.24 -6.26 -5.34
C LEU A 348 13.68 -7.73 -5.36
N ALA A 349 13.19 -8.51 -6.32
CA ALA A 349 13.51 -9.94 -6.45
C ALA A 349 15.01 -10.20 -6.74
N SER A 350 15.72 -9.25 -7.37
CA SER A 350 17.16 -9.35 -7.61
C SER A 350 18.00 -9.17 -6.33
N ASN A 351 17.53 -8.32 -5.40
CA ASN A 351 18.25 -7.96 -4.17
C ASN A 351 17.86 -8.82 -2.95
N ASP A 352 16.68 -9.45 -2.93
CA ASP A 352 16.23 -10.37 -1.88
C ASP A 352 15.67 -11.68 -2.44
N LYS A 353 16.51 -12.47 -3.13
CA LYS A 353 16.14 -13.80 -3.67
C LYS A 353 15.35 -14.70 -2.70
N PRO A 354 15.66 -14.79 -1.38
CA PRO A 354 14.90 -15.63 -0.44
C PRO A 354 13.59 -15.02 0.10
N ASN A 355 13.21 -13.79 -0.27
CA ASN A 355 12.04 -13.07 0.25
C ASN A 355 12.01 -12.97 1.80
N ARG A 356 13.15 -12.54 2.37
CA ARG A 356 13.27 -12.25 3.81
C ARG A 356 12.57 -10.94 4.17
N ASN A 357 12.63 -9.95 3.29
CA ASN A 357 12.13 -8.59 3.46
C ASN A 357 10.66 -8.43 3.03
N LYS A 358 9.95 -9.53 2.78
CA LYS A 358 8.47 -9.62 2.68
C LYS A 358 7.82 -8.78 1.57
N CYS A 359 8.54 -8.44 0.51
CA CYS A 359 7.95 -7.82 -0.68
C CYS A 359 7.41 -8.90 -1.64
N ILE A 360 6.35 -8.64 -2.39
CA ILE A 360 5.93 -9.58 -3.45
C ILE A 360 6.96 -9.62 -4.59
N HIS A 361 7.23 -10.81 -5.12
CA HIS A 361 8.17 -11.02 -6.22
C HIS A 361 7.45 -11.22 -7.55
N LEU A 362 8.06 -10.71 -8.62
CA LEU A 362 7.72 -11.06 -9.99
C LEU A 362 8.05 -12.54 -10.24
N ARG A 363 7.07 -13.32 -10.72
CA ARG A 363 7.29 -14.68 -11.24
C ARG A 363 7.53 -14.69 -12.75
N ASP A 364 6.77 -13.87 -13.47
CA ASP A 364 6.74 -13.81 -14.94
C ASP A 364 6.02 -12.53 -15.38
N CYS A 365 6.22 -12.09 -16.62
CA CYS A 365 5.44 -11.03 -17.24
C CYS A 365 5.36 -11.20 -18.76
N PHE A 366 4.22 -10.84 -19.35
CA PHE A 366 3.98 -10.95 -20.79
C PHE A 366 2.95 -9.92 -21.26
N ASP A 367 2.91 -9.63 -22.55
CA ASP A 367 1.84 -8.85 -23.18
C ASP A 367 0.90 -9.82 -23.92
N PHE A 368 -0.39 -9.79 -23.60
CA PHE A 368 -1.41 -10.61 -24.25
C PHE A 368 -2.57 -9.73 -24.68
N ARG A 369 -2.88 -9.74 -25.98
CA ARG A 369 -3.94 -8.90 -26.58
C ARG A 369 -3.85 -7.42 -26.19
N ASN A 370 -2.64 -6.85 -26.15
CA ASN A 370 -2.36 -5.46 -25.72
C ASN A 370 -2.60 -5.18 -24.21
N HIS A 371 -2.75 -6.22 -23.38
CA HIS A 371 -2.69 -6.11 -21.92
C HIS A 371 -1.33 -6.58 -21.40
N ILE A 372 -0.65 -5.73 -20.63
CA ILE A 372 0.51 -6.18 -19.84
C ILE A 372 -0.01 -7.01 -18.67
N CYS A 373 0.48 -8.24 -18.56
CA CYS A 373 0.18 -9.19 -17.51
C CYS A 373 1.39 -9.33 -16.57
N ILE A 374 1.22 -9.03 -15.29
CA ILE A 374 2.23 -9.21 -14.24
C ILE A 374 1.84 -10.44 -13.41
N VAL A 375 2.71 -11.45 -13.32
CA VAL A 375 2.44 -12.70 -12.60
C VAL A 375 3.23 -12.75 -11.29
N THR A 376 2.56 -13.11 -10.20
CA THR A 376 3.12 -13.15 -8.84
C THR A 376 2.68 -14.41 -8.08
N ASP A 377 3.17 -14.59 -6.85
CA ASP A 377 2.61 -15.59 -5.93
C ASP A 377 1.12 -15.33 -5.70
N LEU A 378 0.29 -16.38 -5.67
CA LEU A 378 -1.06 -16.23 -5.10
C LEU A 378 -0.91 -16.19 -3.57
N LEU A 379 -1.50 -15.18 -2.97
CA LEU A 379 -1.52 -14.95 -1.52
C LEU A 379 -2.95 -15.04 -0.97
N GLY A 380 -3.09 -14.84 0.33
CA GLY A 380 -4.36 -14.66 1.00
C GLY A 380 -5.03 -13.33 0.70
N GLN A 381 -6.04 -12.99 1.51
CA GLN A 381 -6.75 -11.72 1.44
C GLN A 381 -5.91 -10.58 2.06
N SER A 382 -6.34 -9.33 1.84
CA SER A 382 -5.69 -8.18 2.47
C SER A 382 -5.91 -8.16 3.98
N VAL A 383 -5.01 -7.49 4.72
CA VAL A 383 -5.20 -7.28 6.16
C VAL A 383 -6.43 -6.40 6.42
N PHE A 384 -6.76 -5.48 5.50
CA PHE A 384 -8.05 -4.76 5.47
C PHE A 384 -9.25 -5.71 5.40
N ASP A 385 -9.28 -6.64 4.45
CA ASP A 385 -10.38 -7.58 4.28
C ASP A 385 -10.51 -8.55 5.46
N PHE A 386 -9.38 -8.91 6.09
CA PHE A 386 -9.42 -9.65 7.36
C PHE A 386 -10.06 -8.81 8.48
N LEU A 387 -9.61 -7.57 8.68
CA LEU A 387 -10.12 -6.68 9.72
C LEU A 387 -11.62 -6.40 9.53
N LYS A 388 -12.03 -6.06 8.30
CA LYS A 388 -13.42 -5.89 7.87
C LYS A 388 -14.25 -7.17 8.06
N GLY A 389 -13.73 -8.32 7.65
CA GLY A 389 -14.35 -9.64 7.86
C GLY A 389 -14.43 -10.07 9.33
N ASN A 390 -13.61 -9.46 10.20
CA ASN A 390 -13.64 -9.58 11.65
C ASN A 390 -14.56 -8.53 12.31
N GLY A 391 -15.41 -7.82 11.55
CA GLY A 391 -16.29 -6.77 12.09
C GLY A 391 -15.54 -5.53 12.59
N PHE A 392 -14.32 -5.30 12.08
CA PHE A 392 -13.37 -4.30 12.55
C PHE A 392 -13.03 -4.41 14.05
N VAL A 393 -12.96 -5.64 14.58
CA VAL A 393 -12.42 -5.89 15.93
C VAL A 393 -10.89 -5.94 15.85
N PRO A 394 -10.16 -5.19 16.71
CA PRO A 394 -8.69 -5.10 16.67
C PRO A 394 -7.96 -6.42 16.75
N PHE A 395 -6.75 -6.43 16.19
CA PHE A 395 -5.80 -7.53 16.30
C PHE A 395 -5.28 -7.68 17.76
N PRO A 396 -4.77 -8.86 18.15
CA PRO A 396 -4.01 -8.99 19.39
C PRO A 396 -2.73 -8.14 19.35
N SER A 397 -2.28 -7.66 20.51
CA SER A 397 -1.04 -6.88 20.66
C SER A 397 0.17 -7.60 20.04
N SER A 398 0.25 -8.92 20.21
CA SER A 398 1.30 -9.74 19.60
C SER A 398 1.27 -9.73 18.07
N GLN A 399 0.10 -9.69 17.45
CA GLN A 399 -0.04 -9.63 15.99
C GLN A 399 0.25 -8.21 15.46
N ILE A 400 -0.17 -7.16 16.18
CA ILE A 400 0.21 -5.77 15.85
C ILE A 400 1.73 -5.60 15.86
N GLN A 401 2.41 -6.13 16.88
CA GLN A 401 3.88 -6.15 16.98
C GLN A 401 4.52 -6.97 15.84
N GLN A 402 3.95 -8.12 15.48
CA GLN A 402 4.47 -8.97 14.39
C GLN A 402 4.25 -8.34 12.99
N PHE A 403 3.14 -7.65 12.75
CA PHE A 403 2.92 -6.89 11.52
C PHE A 403 3.86 -5.69 11.43
N ALA A 404 3.94 -4.87 12.49
CA ALA A 404 4.83 -3.72 12.53
C ALA A 404 6.28 -4.09 12.24
N ARG A 405 6.77 -5.18 12.84
CA ARG A 405 8.11 -5.73 12.57
C ARG A 405 8.29 -6.00 11.08
N GLN A 406 7.39 -6.75 10.46
CA GLN A 406 7.48 -7.10 9.05
C GLN A 406 7.39 -5.86 8.15
N LEU A 407 6.51 -4.90 8.46
CA LEU A 407 6.36 -3.65 7.69
C LEU A 407 7.62 -2.79 7.75
N PHE A 408 8.22 -2.58 8.92
CA PHE A 408 9.50 -1.86 9.01
C PHE A 408 10.66 -2.65 8.40
N THR A 409 10.66 -3.98 8.42
CA THR A 409 11.64 -4.80 7.67
C THR A 409 11.51 -4.57 6.16
N SER A 410 10.29 -4.60 5.61
CA SER A 410 10.05 -4.30 4.20
C SER A 410 10.47 -2.88 3.85
N VAL A 411 10.01 -1.88 4.60
CA VAL A 411 10.25 -0.47 4.27
C VAL A 411 11.73 -0.09 4.47
N ALA A 412 12.44 -0.65 5.45
CA ALA A 412 13.90 -0.49 5.56
C ALA A 412 14.65 -1.04 4.32
N PHE A 413 14.17 -2.15 3.74
CA PHE A 413 14.72 -2.71 2.51
C PHE A 413 14.42 -1.84 1.28
N LEU A 414 13.21 -1.26 1.18
CA LEU A 414 12.89 -0.29 0.11
C LEU A 414 13.79 0.95 0.22
N HIS A 415 13.92 1.51 1.42
CA HIS A 415 14.71 2.72 1.65
C HIS A 415 16.21 2.50 1.38
N ASP A 416 16.76 1.32 1.69
CA ASP A 416 18.14 0.93 1.30
C ASP A 416 18.34 0.65 -0.21
N LEU A 417 17.25 0.57 -0.99
CA LEU A 417 17.26 0.52 -2.46
C LEU A 417 17.01 1.90 -3.09
N ASN A 418 17.00 2.97 -2.29
CA ASN A 418 16.56 4.33 -2.68
C ASN A 418 15.15 4.34 -3.28
N LEU A 419 14.25 3.49 -2.76
CA LEU A 419 12.88 3.32 -3.26
C LEU A 419 11.87 3.68 -2.16
N ILE A 420 10.86 4.48 -2.52
CA ILE A 420 9.79 4.94 -1.62
C ILE A 420 8.49 4.27 -2.09
N HIS A 421 7.69 3.70 -1.18
CA HIS A 421 6.46 2.98 -1.57
C HIS A 421 5.32 3.93 -1.96
N THR A 422 5.22 5.05 -1.25
CA THR A 422 4.25 6.15 -1.41
C THR A 422 2.79 5.80 -1.11
N ASP A 423 2.31 4.57 -1.39
CA ASP A 423 0.92 4.14 -1.14
C ASP A 423 0.80 2.94 -0.19
N LEU A 424 1.35 3.07 1.02
CA LEU A 424 1.18 2.07 2.09
C LEU A 424 -0.20 2.20 2.75
N LYS A 425 -0.93 1.08 2.82
CA LYS A 425 -2.28 0.96 3.40
C LYS A 425 -2.65 -0.51 3.70
N PRO A 426 -3.63 -0.79 4.56
CA PRO A 426 -4.02 -2.16 4.94
C PRO A 426 -4.48 -3.05 3.77
N GLU A 427 -4.96 -2.46 2.67
CA GLU A 427 -5.32 -3.17 1.43
C GLU A 427 -4.08 -3.66 0.67
N ASN A 428 -2.97 -2.91 0.72
CA ASN A 428 -1.70 -3.22 0.06
C ASN A 428 -0.79 -4.14 0.90
N ILE A 429 -1.33 -4.72 1.96
CA ILE A 429 -0.67 -5.72 2.80
C ILE A 429 -1.50 -7.01 2.70
N LEU A 430 -0.97 -8.04 2.05
CA LEU A 430 -1.64 -9.34 1.93
C LEU A 430 -1.12 -10.34 2.97
N LEU A 431 -2.01 -11.18 3.49
CA LEU A 431 -1.65 -12.32 4.32
C LEU A 431 -1.06 -13.45 3.48
N VAL A 432 -0.08 -14.19 4.00
CA VAL A 432 0.36 -15.46 3.38
C VAL A 432 -0.68 -16.57 3.58
N SER A 433 -1.40 -16.54 4.72
CA SER A 433 -2.45 -17.49 5.07
C SER A 433 -3.68 -16.80 5.66
N ASN A 434 -4.87 -17.20 5.22
CA ASN A 434 -6.15 -16.72 5.76
C ASN A 434 -6.60 -17.49 7.02
N ALA A 435 -5.82 -18.47 7.49
CA ALA A 435 -6.24 -19.38 8.55
C ALA A 435 -6.33 -18.65 9.90
N TYR A 436 -7.47 -18.78 10.59
CA TYR A 436 -7.73 -18.13 11.88
C TYR A 436 -8.43 -19.08 12.85
N GLN A 437 -8.35 -18.75 14.14
CA GLN A 437 -9.18 -19.31 15.21
C GLN A 437 -10.03 -18.20 15.83
N THR A 438 -11.27 -18.49 16.22
CA THR A 438 -12.13 -17.55 16.94
C THR A 438 -11.89 -17.68 18.44
N PHE A 439 -11.72 -16.54 19.12
CA PHE A 439 -11.55 -16.43 20.57
C PHE A 439 -12.63 -15.55 21.19
N THR A 440 -12.96 -15.80 22.46
CA THR A 440 -13.78 -14.91 23.28
C THR A 440 -13.01 -13.63 23.59
N TYR A 441 -13.60 -12.48 23.32
CA TYR A 441 -13.00 -11.16 23.50
C TYR A 441 -13.68 -10.36 24.63
N ASN A 442 -15.02 -10.32 24.63
CA ASN A 442 -15.89 -9.67 25.63
C ASN A 442 -15.37 -8.31 26.15
N ARG A 443 -15.01 -7.41 25.24
CA ARG A 443 -14.42 -6.09 25.58
C ARG A 443 -14.98 -4.97 24.69
N THR A 444 -14.91 -3.76 25.23
CA THR A 444 -14.99 -2.52 24.45
C THR A 444 -13.77 -2.40 23.54
N ILE A 445 -14.00 -1.90 22.32
CA ILE A 445 -12.99 -1.67 21.30
C ILE A 445 -12.39 -0.26 21.52
N PRO A 446 -11.06 -0.10 21.62
CA PRO A 446 -10.41 1.21 21.60
C PRO A 446 -10.79 1.98 20.32
N SER A 447 -10.93 3.29 20.39
CA SER A 447 -11.26 4.10 19.21
C SER A 447 -10.60 5.46 19.30
N SER A 448 -10.09 5.93 18.16
CA SER A 448 -9.47 7.25 17.96
C SER A 448 -10.45 8.43 18.21
N SER A 449 -11.75 8.15 18.31
CA SER A 449 -12.80 9.16 18.50
C SER A 449 -13.71 8.88 19.71
N HIS A 450 -14.30 9.94 20.26
CA HIS A 450 -15.44 9.90 21.19
C HIS A 450 -16.79 9.64 20.48
N ALA A 451 -16.85 9.77 19.15
CA ALA A 451 -18.08 9.53 18.39
C ALA A 451 -18.47 8.04 18.31
N THR A 452 -17.55 7.15 18.65
CA THR A 452 -17.64 5.70 18.44
C THR A 452 -17.38 4.93 19.74
N ASN A 453 -18.36 4.15 20.18
CA ASN A 453 -18.21 3.16 21.24
C ASN A 453 -18.73 1.82 20.72
N ARG A 454 -17.83 0.83 20.59
CA ARG A 454 -18.11 -0.49 20.01
C ARG A 454 -17.71 -1.56 21.01
N ASN A 455 -18.51 -2.63 21.11
CA ASN A 455 -18.23 -3.76 22.00
C ASN A 455 -18.28 -5.06 21.18
N ALA A 456 -17.34 -5.97 21.41
CA ALA A 456 -17.27 -7.25 20.72
C ALA A 456 -17.17 -8.43 21.69
N ARG A 457 -18.01 -9.45 21.45
CA ARG A 457 -18.03 -10.69 22.27
C ARG A 457 -16.92 -11.66 21.88
N GLN A 458 -16.57 -11.72 20.60
CA GLN A 458 -15.56 -12.61 20.03
C GLN A 458 -14.69 -11.85 19.02
N ARG A 459 -13.52 -12.39 18.71
CA ARG A 459 -12.71 -11.98 17.56
C ARG A 459 -12.06 -13.18 16.88
N ARG A 460 -11.89 -13.08 15.56
CA ARG A 460 -11.02 -13.95 14.76
C ARG A 460 -9.58 -13.51 14.96
N VAL A 461 -8.69 -14.48 15.13
CA VAL A 461 -7.26 -14.27 15.38
C VAL A 461 -6.49 -15.19 14.45
N LEU A 462 -5.54 -14.64 13.70
CA LEU A 462 -4.78 -15.39 12.70
C LEU A 462 -3.93 -16.49 13.36
N LEU A 463 -3.87 -17.67 12.73
CA LEU A 463 -2.96 -18.75 13.12
C LEU A 463 -1.52 -18.48 12.66
N ASP A 464 -1.36 -17.63 11.63
CA ASP A 464 -0.09 -17.17 11.12
C ASP A 464 -0.22 -15.68 10.70
N SER A 465 0.72 -14.86 11.12
CA SER A 465 0.76 -13.41 10.87
C SER A 465 1.75 -13.02 9.77
N GLU A 466 2.30 -13.98 9.02
CA GLU A 466 3.19 -13.69 7.91
C GLU A 466 2.46 -12.90 6.80
N ILE A 467 3.03 -11.76 6.40
CA ILE A 467 2.49 -10.85 5.38
C ILE A 467 3.40 -10.74 4.15
N ARG A 468 2.86 -10.20 3.05
CA ARG A 468 3.63 -9.60 1.96
C ARG A 468 3.11 -8.20 1.64
N LEU A 469 4.05 -7.28 1.40
CA LEU A 469 3.79 -5.96 0.85
C LEU A 469 3.59 -6.04 -0.68
N ILE A 470 2.55 -5.37 -1.21
CA ILE A 470 2.14 -5.43 -2.61
C ILE A 470 1.87 -4.04 -3.22
N ASP A 471 1.60 -4.00 -4.52
CA ASP A 471 1.17 -2.84 -5.32
C ASP A 471 2.21 -1.69 -5.41
N PHE A 472 3.41 -2.06 -5.85
CA PHE A 472 4.50 -1.14 -6.18
C PHE A 472 4.23 -0.24 -7.41
N GLY A 473 2.99 -0.16 -7.91
CA GLY A 473 2.60 0.66 -9.06
C GLY A 473 2.65 2.17 -8.81
N SER A 474 2.76 2.60 -7.55
CA SER A 474 3.02 4.00 -7.15
C SER A 474 4.40 4.19 -6.50
N ALA A 475 5.24 3.15 -6.45
CA ALA A 475 6.57 3.25 -5.86
C ALA A 475 7.49 4.10 -6.75
N THR A 476 8.29 4.96 -6.12
CA THR A 476 9.12 5.96 -6.81
C THR A 476 10.55 5.88 -6.27
N PHE A 477 11.56 5.86 -7.15
CA PHE A 477 12.94 5.97 -6.71
C PHE A 477 13.27 7.43 -6.31
N ASP A 478 14.10 7.62 -5.29
CA ASP A 478 14.48 8.94 -4.75
C ASP A 478 15.17 9.85 -5.80
N ASP A 479 15.77 9.25 -6.83
CA ASP A 479 16.36 9.89 -8.01
C ASP A 479 15.41 10.04 -9.24
N GLU A 480 14.13 9.67 -9.13
CA GLU A 480 13.10 9.82 -10.18
C GLU A 480 12.11 10.98 -9.89
N TYR A 481 11.17 11.25 -10.81
CA TYR A 481 10.21 12.35 -10.68
C TYR A 481 9.20 12.11 -9.54
N HIS A 482 9.13 13.06 -8.60
CA HIS A 482 8.19 13.03 -7.49
C HIS A 482 6.89 13.80 -7.82
N SER A 483 5.76 13.09 -7.85
CA SER A 483 4.42 13.70 -7.92
C SER A 483 4.16 14.59 -6.70
N SER A 484 3.54 15.76 -6.86
CA SER A 484 3.16 16.63 -5.73
C SER A 484 2.11 16.00 -4.80
N VAL A 485 1.34 15.02 -5.30
CA VAL A 485 0.37 14.26 -4.51
C VAL A 485 0.62 12.77 -4.68
N VAL A 486 0.83 12.08 -3.55
CA VAL A 486 0.92 10.62 -3.41
C VAL A 486 0.14 10.16 -2.16
N SER A 487 0.14 8.86 -1.88
CA SER A 487 -0.59 8.18 -0.78
C SER A 487 -2.11 8.25 -0.84
N THR A 488 -2.76 7.12 -0.55
CA THR A 488 -4.19 7.05 -0.19
C THR A 488 -4.46 7.93 1.03
N ARG A 489 -5.54 8.73 0.99
CA ARG A 489 -5.70 9.95 1.82
C ARG A 489 -5.52 9.72 3.32
N HIS A 490 -6.09 8.66 3.90
CA HIS A 490 -6.05 8.39 5.35
C HIS A 490 -4.64 8.11 5.91
N TYR A 491 -3.69 7.78 5.03
CA TYR A 491 -2.32 7.38 5.37
C TYR A 491 -1.29 8.43 4.91
N ARG A 492 -1.75 9.58 4.38
CA ARG A 492 -0.92 10.63 3.77
C ARG A 492 -0.24 11.50 4.82
N ALA A 493 1.08 11.67 4.68
CA ALA A 493 1.92 12.48 5.57
C ALA A 493 1.68 14.01 5.43
N PRO A 494 1.91 14.80 6.49
CA PRO A 494 1.65 16.25 6.50
C PRO A 494 2.47 16.99 5.43
N GLU A 495 3.73 16.63 5.19
CA GLU A 495 4.59 17.28 4.20
C GLU A 495 4.05 17.20 2.76
N ILE A 496 3.25 16.18 2.43
CA ILE A 496 2.56 16.04 1.15
C ILE A 496 1.37 17.00 1.09
N ILE A 497 0.57 17.09 2.16
CA ILE A 497 -0.61 17.98 2.24
C ILE A 497 -0.17 19.46 2.25
N LEU A 498 0.96 19.75 2.90
CA LEU A 498 1.61 21.05 2.95
C LEU A 498 2.43 21.36 1.70
N ASN A 499 2.53 20.42 0.74
CA ASN A 499 3.25 20.57 -0.52
C ASN A 499 4.70 21.09 -0.31
N LEU A 500 5.41 20.47 0.64
CA LEU A 500 6.79 20.79 1.01
C LEU A 500 7.83 19.86 0.35
N GLY A 501 7.38 18.94 -0.50
CA GLY A 501 8.14 17.78 -0.95
C GLY A 501 8.05 16.61 0.04
N TRP A 502 8.40 15.42 -0.43
CA TRP A 502 8.39 14.17 0.34
C TRP A 502 9.51 13.26 -0.17
N SER A 503 9.89 12.28 0.65
CA SER A 503 10.83 11.17 0.38
C SER A 503 10.53 10.09 1.45
N PHE A 504 11.46 9.20 1.75
CA PHE A 504 11.33 8.04 2.67
C PHE A 504 10.45 8.22 3.94
N PRO A 505 10.47 9.35 4.67
CA PRO A 505 9.68 9.50 5.90
C PRO A 505 8.16 9.48 5.70
N CYS A 506 7.63 9.64 4.49
CA CYS A 506 6.17 9.55 4.26
C CYS A 506 5.64 8.13 4.48
N ASP A 507 6.39 7.11 4.07
CA ASP A 507 6.06 5.69 4.29
C ASP A 507 5.93 5.38 5.80
N ILE A 508 6.78 5.99 6.62
CA ILE A 508 6.76 5.81 8.08
C ILE A 508 5.48 6.37 8.70
N TRP A 509 5.04 7.54 8.24
CA TRP A 509 3.77 8.13 8.68
C TRP A 509 2.58 7.22 8.31
N SER A 510 2.59 6.67 7.09
CA SER A 510 1.57 5.70 6.66
C SER A 510 1.54 4.45 7.54
N ILE A 511 2.70 3.91 7.93
CA ILE A 511 2.78 2.82 8.93
C ILE A 511 2.18 3.26 10.27
N GLY A 512 2.44 4.48 10.75
CA GLY A 512 1.83 5.02 11.96
C GLY A 512 0.30 4.94 11.94
N CYS A 513 -0.33 5.42 10.86
CA CYS A 513 -1.78 5.31 10.67
C CYS A 513 -2.26 3.85 10.65
N ILE A 514 -1.56 2.97 9.94
CA ILE A 514 -1.89 1.53 9.84
C ILE A 514 -1.84 0.84 11.20
N LEU A 515 -0.81 1.11 12.02
CA LEU A 515 -0.67 0.49 13.34
C LEU A 515 -1.74 0.97 14.33
N VAL A 516 -2.18 2.23 14.23
CA VAL A 516 -3.33 2.71 15.00
C VAL A 516 -4.62 2.05 14.51
N GLU A 517 -4.85 1.93 13.20
CA GLU A 517 -6.02 1.23 12.64
C GLU A 517 -6.06 -0.26 13.06
N PHE A 518 -4.92 -0.93 13.18
CA PHE A 518 -4.85 -2.30 13.71
C PHE A 518 -5.18 -2.42 15.21
N PHE A 519 -4.99 -1.32 15.97
CA PHE A 519 -5.24 -1.24 17.41
C PHE A 519 -6.67 -0.78 17.76
N THR A 520 -7.28 0.08 16.94
CA THR A 520 -8.65 0.59 17.12
C THR A 520 -9.70 -0.11 16.26
N GLY A 521 -9.30 -0.62 15.09
CA GLY A 521 -10.25 -1.01 14.05
C GLY A 521 -10.99 0.19 13.44
N ASP A 522 -10.43 1.39 13.52
CA ASP A 522 -10.90 2.60 12.83
C ASP A 522 -9.71 3.39 12.23
N ALA A 523 -9.82 3.79 10.97
CA ALA A 523 -8.78 4.54 10.26
C ALA A 523 -8.60 5.93 10.89
N LEU A 524 -7.38 6.22 11.34
CA LEU A 524 -7.06 7.37 12.21
C LEU A 524 -7.47 8.74 11.64
N PHE A 525 -7.35 8.91 10.32
CA PHE A 525 -7.67 10.17 9.64
C PHE A 525 -8.71 9.96 8.53
N GLN A 526 -9.91 9.52 8.91
CA GLN A 526 -11.04 9.31 7.98
C GLN A 526 -11.69 10.64 7.54
N THR A 527 -11.02 11.37 6.67
CA THR A 527 -11.46 12.66 6.10
C THR A 527 -11.28 12.68 4.58
N HIS A 528 -11.97 13.61 3.90
CA HIS A 528 -11.89 13.84 2.46
C HIS A 528 -11.32 15.23 2.09
N ASP A 529 -11.08 16.11 3.06
CA ASP A 529 -10.50 17.44 2.89
C ASP A 529 -9.05 17.49 3.40
N ASN A 530 -8.29 18.54 3.04
CA ASN A 530 -6.94 18.80 3.50
C ASN A 530 -6.88 19.62 4.79
N LEU A 531 -7.74 20.64 4.95
CA LEU A 531 -7.75 21.52 6.13
C LEU A 531 -8.26 20.77 7.36
N GLU A 532 -9.34 20.01 7.19
CA GLU A 532 -9.84 19.06 8.19
C GLU A 532 -8.76 18.03 8.58
N HIS A 533 -8.03 17.47 7.62
CA HIS A 533 -6.98 16.48 7.90
C HIS A 533 -5.86 17.08 8.76
N LEU A 534 -5.35 18.27 8.43
CA LEU A 534 -4.34 18.95 9.25
C LEU A 534 -4.87 19.28 10.66
N ALA A 535 -6.15 19.63 10.80
CA ALA A 535 -6.78 19.85 12.10
C ALA A 535 -6.98 18.55 12.91
N MET A 536 -7.27 17.42 12.25
CA MET A 536 -7.27 16.10 12.90
C MET A 536 -5.86 15.71 13.38
N MET A 537 -4.81 16.05 12.63
CA MET A 537 -3.42 15.82 13.06
C MET A 537 -3.10 16.59 14.34
N GLU A 538 -3.42 17.89 14.42
CA GLU A 538 -3.22 18.67 15.67
C GLU A 538 -4.01 18.09 16.85
N ALA A 539 -5.23 17.59 16.62
CA ALA A 539 -6.05 16.96 17.67
C ALA A 539 -5.49 15.61 18.16
N VAL A 540 -5.00 14.77 17.25
CA VAL A 540 -4.45 13.43 17.58
C VAL A 540 -3.05 13.53 18.21
N ILE A 541 -2.20 14.42 17.70
CA ILE A 541 -0.82 14.58 18.20
C ILE A 541 -0.80 15.42 19.49
N GLY A 542 -1.78 16.30 19.70
CA GLY A 542 -1.88 17.18 20.87
C GLY A 542 -0.97 18.41 20.81
N THR A 543 -0.17 18.55 19.75
CA THR A 543 0.66 19.73 19.47
C THR A 543 0.30 20.34 18.11
N ARG A 544 0.62 21.63 17.94
CA ARG A 544 0.46 22.32 16.66
C ARG A 544 1.52 21.92 15.64
N ILE A 545 1.22 22.11 14.36
CA ILE A 545 2.20 21.96 13.28
C ILE A 545 3.39 22.90 13.54
N ASP A 546 4.62 22.37 13.39
CA ASP A 546 5.85 23.10 13.68
C ASP A 546 5.91 24.44 12.95
N THR A 547 6.17 25.53 13.69
CA THR A 547 6.25 26.88 13.12
C THR A 547 7.38 27.01 12.09
N SER A 548 8.39 26.13 12.12
CA SER A 548 9.41 26.00 11.08
C SER A 548 8.82 25.50 9.75
N LEU A 549 7.89 24.55 9.76
CA LEU A 549 7.17 24.07 8.57
C LEU A 549 6.19 25.12 8.06
N VAL A 550 5.42 25.75 8.96
CA VAL A 550 4.50 26.83 8.58
C VAL A 550 5.26 27.96 7.88
N LYS A 551 6.45 28.34 8.37
CA LYS A 551 7.32 29.30 7.68
C LYS A 551 7.75 28.82 6.29
N LYS A 552 8.13 27.55 6.10
CA LYS A 552 8.46 26.97 4.77
C LYS A 552 7.26 27.04 3.82
N VAL A 553 6.03 26.83 4.30
CA VAL A 553 4.80 26.97 3.50
C VAL A 553 4.55 28.43 3.11
N MET A 554 4.59 29.36 4.07
CA MET A 554 4.22 30.76 3.86
C MET A 554 5.21 31.55 3.00
N VAL A 555 6.50 31.17 2.98
CA VAL A 555 7.53 31.82 2.14
C VAL A 555 7.38 31.45 0.64
N GLY A 556 6.65 30.38 0.32
CA GLY A 556 6.46 29.91 -1.05
C GLY A 556 7.64 29.12 -1.61
N SER A 557 7.49 28.63 -2.85
CA SER A 557 8.56 27.90 -3.52
C SER A 557 9.65 28.85 -4.02
N ARG A 558 10.90 28.36 -4.13
CA ARG A 558 12.05 29.10 -4.70
C ARG A 558 11.83 29.59 -6.14
N SER A 559 10.75 29.15 -6.80
CA SER A 559 10.39 29.50 -8.18
C SER A 559 9.26 30.54 -8.29
N GLY A 560 9.04 31.39 -7.27
CA GLY A 560 8.18 32.58 -7.36
C GLY A 560 6.66 32.36 -7.25
N GLY A 561 6.20 31.10 -7.16
CA GLY A 561 4.81 30.77 -6.87
C GLY A 561 4.54 30.66 -5.36
N THR A 562 3.41 31.21 -4.91
CA THR A 562 2.87 30.95 -3.58
C THR A 562 2.56 29.45 -3.43
N ASN A 563 2.88 28.87 -2.28
CA ASN A 563 2.51 27.47 -2.03
C ASN A 563 0.99 27.39 -1.82
N SER A 564 0.29 26.56 -2.59
CA SER A 564 -1.17 26.41 -2.49
C SER A 564 -1.67 25.96 -1.11
N ALA A 565 -0.79 25.38 -0.27
CA ALA A 565 -1.07 25.06 1.12
C ALA A 565 -1.05 26.27 2.08
N SER A 566 -0.57 27.44 1.67
CA SER A 566 -0.55 28.65 2.53
C SER A 566 -1.95 29.10 2.93
N LYS A 567 -2.97 28.79 2.09
CA LYS A 567 -4.38 29.08 2.38
C LYS A 567 -4.92 28.34 3.61
N TYR A 568 -4.24 27.29 4.07
CA TYR A 568 -4.63 26.56 5.29
C TYR A 568 -4.18 27.28 6.59
N PHE A 569 -3.45 28.40 6.49
CA PHE A 569 -2.88 29.08 7.64
C PHE A 569 -3.29 30.55 7.77
N CYS A 570 -3.84 30.91 8.92
CA CYS A 570 -4.10 32.28 9.33
C CYS A 570 -3.22 32.63 10.54
N ARG A 571 -2.46 33.74 10.47
CA ARG A 571 -1.57 34.22 11.55
C ARG A 571 -0.61 33.13 12.10
N SER A 572 -0.03 32.33 11.20
CA SER A 572 0.86 31.20 11.51
C SER A 572 0.23 30.05 12.33
N ARG A 573 -1.09 29.88 12.27
CA ARG A 573 -1.84 28.73 12.82
C ARG A 573 -2.76 28.17 11.74
N ILE A 574 -3.19 26.91 11.86
CA ILE A 574 -4.22 26.36 10.98
C ILE A 574 -5.48 27.24 11.07
N ASP A 575 -6.06 27.61 9.94
CA ASP A 575 -7.31 28.37 9.84
C ASP A 575 -8.54 27.47 10.07
N TYR A 576 -8.58 26.79 11.23
CA TYR A 576 -9.63 25.84 11.56
C TYR A 576 -10.19 26.01 12.97
N PRO A 577 -11.53 26.03 13.16
CA PRO A 577 -12.55 26.11 12.13
C PRO A 577 -12.74 27.55 11.63
N ASN A 578 -12.93 27.72 10.33
CA ASN A 578 -13.24 28.99 9.68
C ASN A 578 -14.73 29.09 9.24
N THR A 579 -15.07 30.11 8.46
CA THR A 579 -16.44 30.38 7.97
C THR A 579 -17.01 29.28 7.08
N GLU A 580 -16.17 28.61 6.29
CA GLU A 580 -16.57 27.53 5.38
C GLU A 580 -16.68 26.18 6.11
N THR A 581 -16.07 26.05 7.29
CA THR A 581 -15.98 24.79 8.02
C THR A 581 -17.35 24.30 8.49
N THR A 582 -17.83 23.18 7.93
CA THR A 582 -19.15 22.62 8.21
C THR A 582 -19.36 22.26 9.70
N ARG A 583 -20.63 22.19 10.14
CA ARG A 583 -20.98 21.74 11.50
C ARG A 583 -20.61 20.27 11.74
N ALA A 584 -20.64 19.44 10.69
CA ALA A 584 -20.23 18.04 10.75
C ALA A 584 -18.71 17.93 11.01
N SER A 585 -17.90 18.63 10.22
CA SER A 585 -16.45 18.71 10.39
C SER A 585 -16.06 19.15 11.80
N ARG A 586 -16.63 20.28 12.26
CA ARG A 586 -16.40 20.81 13.62
C ARG A 586 -16.75 19.81 14.73
N LYS A 587 -17.80 18.99 14.54
CA LYS A 587 -18.16 17.92 15.50
C LYS A 587 -17.16 16.77 15.44
N TYR A 588 -16.72 16.39 14.24
CA TYR A 588 -15.84 15.25 14.02
C TYR A 588 -14.42 15.50 14.56
N VAL A 589 -13.78 16.60 14.17
CA VAL A 589 -12.44 16.96 14.67
C VAL A 589 -12.45 17.17 16.20
N ARG A 590 -13.49 17.80 16.76
CA ARG A 590 -13.65 17.94 18.23
C ARG A 590 -13.87 16.59 18.94
N ALA A 591 -14.34 15.57 18.23
CA ALA A 591 -14.51 14.24 18.79
C ALA A 591 -13.25 13.37 18.65
N MET A 592 -12.19 13.82 17.98
CA MET A 592 -10.90 13.12 17.98
C MET A 592 -10.25 13.20 19.36
N LYS A 593 -9.56 12.12 19.73
CA LYS A 593 -8.78 12.00 20.96
C LYS A 593 -7.30 12.15 20.66
N SER A 594 -6.52 12.67 21.61
CA SER A 594 -5.06 12.56 21.52
C SER A 594 -4.59 11.11 21.64
N LEU A 595 -3.40 10.79 21.10
CA LEU A 595 -2.76 9.48 21.23
C LEU A 595 -2.70 8.99 22.69
N THR A 596 -2.45 9.92 23.61
CA THR A 596 -2.40 9.72 25.07
C THR A 596 -3.74 9.33 25.72
N GLU A 597 -4.88 9.64 25.09
CA GLU A 597 -6.21 9.32 25.64
C GLU A 597 -6.71 7.94 25.21
N PHE A 598 -6.42 7.50 23.97
CA PHE A 598 -6.91 6.23 23.45
C PHE A 598 -5.91 5.07 23.51
N ILE A 599 -4.62 5.34 23.80
CA ILE A 599 -3.60 4.32 24.04
C ILE A 599 -3.30 4.27 25.56
N PRO A 600 -3.93 3.36 26.33
CA PRO A 600 -3.85 3.38 27.78
C PRO A 600 -2.46 2.94 28.26
N THR A 601 -1.74 3.81 28.96
CA THR A 601 -0.37 3.60 29.46
C THR A 601 -0.24 2.59 30.60
N ASN A 602 -1.25 1.75 30.83
CA ASN A 602 -1.32 0.79 31.94
C ASN A 602 -0.53 -0.51 31.72
N THR A 603 0.00 -0.76 30.51
CA THR A 603 0.87 -1.92 30.23
C THR A 603 2.24 -1.47 29.69
N PRO A 604 3.30 -2.30 29.82
CA PRO A 604 4.58 -2.08 29.13
C PRO A 604 4.40 -1.91 27.62
N PHE A 605 3.70 -2.85 26.98
CA PHE A 605 3.32 -2.79 25.56
C PHE A 605 2.75 -1.43 25.15
N SER A 606 1.70 -0.96 25.83
CA SER A 606 1.01 0.29 25.46
C SER A 606 1.89 1.52 25.63
N ARG A 607 2.74 1.56 26.67
CA ARG A 607 3.70 2.66 26.88
C ARG A 607 4.74 2.70 25.77
N SER A 608 5.38 1.57 25.49
CA SER A 608 6.38 1.46 24.42
C SER A 608 5.76 1.62 23.01
N PHE A 609 4.46 1.32 22.84
CA PHE A 609 3.70 1.55 21.60
C PHE A 609 3.37 3.02 21.39
N LEU A 610 2.88 3.71 22.42
CA LEU A 610 2.64 5.16 22.40
C LEU A 610 3.95 5.91 22.11
N ASP A 611 5.02 5.53 22.79
CA ASP A 611 6.37 6.09 22.61
C ASP A 611 6.96 5.85 21.20
N LEU A 612 6.59 4.74 20.54
CA LEU A 612 6.92 4.51 19.12
C LEU A 612 6.09 5.42 18.21
N LEU A 613 4.77 5.49 18.42
CA LEU A 613 3.87 6.31 17.61
C LEU A 613 4.18 7.81 17.74
N GLN A 614 4.62 8.28 18.92
CA GLN A 614 5.08 9.66 19.11
C GLN A 614 6.35 9.99 18.30
N LYS A 615 7.22 9.02 18.04
CA LYS A 615 8.39 9.20 17.13
C LYS A 615 8.04 9.06 15.64
N ILE A 616 6.90 8.45 15.32
CA ILE A 616 6.36 8.34 13.95
C ILE A 616 5.55 9.57 13.56
N PHE A 617 4.70 10.09 14.45
CA PHE A 617 3.85 11.25 14.19
C PHE A 617 4.57 12.59 14.44
N VAL A 618 5.85 12.67 14.07
CA VAL A 618 6.64 13.91 14.06
C VAL A 618 6.35 14.67 12.77
N TYR A 619 6.01 15.97 12.89
CA TYR A 619 5.64 16.80 11.74
C TYR A 619 6.81 17.04 10.78
N ASP A 620 7.97 17.53 11.22
CA ASP A 620 9.13 17.70 10.31
C ASP A 620 9.70 16.32 9.94
N PRO A 621 9.62 15.89 8.66
CA PRO A 621 10.04 14.55 8.25
C PRO A 621 11.53 14.28 8.48
N LYS A 622 12.36 15.31 8.72
CA LYS A 622 13.77 15.15 9.08
C LYS A 622 14.01 14.65 10.51
N ASN A 623 13.03 14.84 11.39
CA ASN A 623 13.09 14.47 12.81
C ASN A 623 12.22 13.22 13.10
N ARG A 624 11.55 12.68 12.07
CA ARG A 624 10.72 11.48 12.14
C ARG A 624 11.60 10.24 12.12
N ILE A 625 11.28 9.26 12.96
CA ILE A 625 12.04 8.00 13.07
C ILE A 625 12.12 7.28 11.71
N THR A 626 13.28 6.69 11.38
CA THR A 626 13.42 5.83 10.20
C THR A 626 12.92 4.41 10.48
N ALA A 627 12.64 3.62 9.43
CA ALA A 627 12.27 2.21 9.58
C ALA A 627 13.35 1.39 10.33
N LYS A 628 14.63 1.78 10.22
CA LYS A 628 15.75 1.11 10.90
C LYS A 628 15.79 1.38 12.39
N GLU A 629 15.62 2.63 12.80
CA GLU A 629 15.52 3.01 14.21
C GLU A 629 14.24 2.45 14.83
N ALA A 630 13.14 2.39 14.06
CA ALA A 630 11.91 1.71 14.49
C ALA A 630 12.14 0.22 14.78
N LEU A 631 12.87 -0.53 13.92
CA LEU A 631 13.25 -1.94 14.19
C LEU A 631 14.13 -2.14 15.43
N GLN A 632 14.80 -1.09 15.90
CA GLN A 632 15.60 -1.09 17.14
C GLN A 632 14.80 -0.67 18.39
N HIS A 633 13.55 -0.21 18.21
CA HIS A 633 12.75 0.37 19.28
C HIS A 633 12.45 -0.61 20.43
N PRO A 634 12.51 -0.20 21.71
CA PRO A 634 12.29 -1.07 22.87
C PRO A 634 10.96 -1.84 22.84
N TRP A 635 9.93 -1.29 22.18
CA TRP A 635 8.62 -1.94 21.99
C TRP A 635 8.69 -3.34 21.36
N PHE A 636 9.70 -3.62 20.53
CA PHE A 636 9.89 -4.95 19.95
C PHE A 636 10.54 -5.97 20.90
N LYS A 637 11.04 -5.53 22.06
CA LYS A 637 11.58 -6.38 23.13
C LYS A 637 10.52 -6.71 24.20
N GLU A 638 9.32 -6.13 24.09
CA GLU A 638 8.19 -6.43 24.97
C GLU A 638 7.67 -7.86 24.67
N SER A 639 7.80 -8.76 25.65
CA SER A 639 7.23 -10.11 25.60
C SER A 639 5.73 -10.06 25.87
N LEU A 640 4.93 -10.62 24.95
CA LEU A 640 3.47 -10.55 24.98
C LEU A 640 2.86 -11.94 25.15
N VAL A 641 1.81 -12.06 25.96
CA VAL A 641 1.02 -13.28 26.11
C VAL A 641 -0.46 -12.92 25.96
N ASP A 642 -0.99 -13.19 24.76
CA ASP A 642 -2.39 -12.98 24.40
C ASP A 642 -2.91 -14.12 23.51
N ASP A 643 -4.17 -14.02 23.09
CA ASP A 643 -4.84 -14.93 22.16
C ASP A 643 -4.15 -15.01 20.78
N GLY A 644 -3.40 -13.99 20.36
CA GLY A 644 -2.51 -14.06 19.19
C GLY A 644 -1.38 -15.06 19.38
N THR A 645 -0.80 -15.13 20.58
CA THR A 645 0.23 -16.13 20.90
C THR A 645 -0.33 -17.54 21.12
N GLU A 646 -1.60 -17.67 21.53
CA GLU A 646 -2.32 -18.95 21.55
C GLU A 646 -2.61 -19.44 20.12
N ALA A 647 -3.16 -18.56 19.28
CA ALA A 647 -3.46 -18.84 17.87
C ALA A 647 -2.21 -19.31 17.10
N TYR A 648 -1.08 -18.63 17.29
CA TYR A 648 0.19 -19.03 16.68
C TYR A 648 0.68 -20.42 17.14
N ARG A 649 0.45 -20.78 18.41
CA ARG A 649 0.76 -22.13 18.92
C ARG A 649 -0.18 -23.20 18.35
N ILE A 650 -1.46 -22.89 18.17
CA ILE A 650 -2.43 -23.75 17.48
C ILE A 650 -2.01 -23.96 16.01
N GLY A 651 -1.62 -22.89 15.31
CA GLY A 651 -1.12 -22.93 13.93
C GLY A 651 0.09 -23.85 13.77
N GLN A 652 1.11 -23.69 14.61
CA GLN A 652 2.26 -24.62 14.63
C GLN A 652 1.87 -26.06 14.94
N GLY A 653 0.89 -26.29 15.83
CA GLY A 653 0.40 -27.64 16.16
C GLY A 653 -0.20 -28.33 14.93
N LEU A 654 -1.12 -27.65 14.23
CA LEU A 654 -1.77 -28.14 13.01
C LEU A 654 -0.75 -28.38 11.89
N GLN A 655 0.22 -27.48 11.71
CA GLN A 655 1.26 -27.65 10.68
C GLN A 655 2.14 -28.88 10.97
N ARG A 656 2.54 -29.11 12.24
CA ARG A 656 3.32 -30.30 12.63
C ARG A 656 2.54 -31.60 12.37
N GLN A 657 1.24 -31.62 12.68
CA GLN A 657 0.36 -32.76 12.36
C GLN A 657 0.24 -32.98 10.85
N ALA A 658 0.05 -31.93 10.06
CA ALA A 658 -0.05 -32.01 8.60
C ALA A 658 1.22 -32.50 7.91
N HIS A 659 2.40 -32.34 8.53
CA HIS A 659 3.65 -32.97 8.07
C HIS A 659 3.74 -34.45 8.47
N GLN A 660 3.27 -34.82 9.66
CA GLN A 660 3.24 -36.21 10.15
C GLN A 660 2.22 -37.11 9.42
N LEU A 661 1.29 -36.52 8.66
CA LEU A 661 0.33 -37.22 7.81
C LEU A 661 0.75 -37.25 6.33
N LYS A 662 1.98 -36.85 6.01
CA LYS A 662 2.52 -36.73 4.63
C LYS A 662 3.88 -37.39 4.42
N GLY A 663 4.43 -38.05 5.44
CA GLY A 663 5.64 -38.87 5.40
C GLY A 663 5.42 -40.14 6.19
#